data_AF-A0AAU7DEU2-F1
#
_entry.id   AF-A0AAU7DEU2-F1
#
_cell.length_a   1.000
_cell.length_b   1.000
_cell.length_c   1.000
_cell.angle_alpha   90.00
_cell.angle_beta   90.00
_cell.angle_gamma   90.00
#
_symmetry.space_group_name_H-M   'P 1'
#
loop_
_entity.id
_entity.type
_entity.pdbx_description
1 polymer ?
#
loop_
_entity_poly.entity_id
_entity_poly.type
_entity_poly.pdbx_seq_one_letter_code
_entity_poly.pdbx_strand_id
1 'polypeptide(L)'
;MEKDLLSSADLEMCLYTGSNAEEKTRWPKSGWIAGTIGDLSVLTQSGTVPPDVIEAAATELVNGVSEAAGRLTEMAKDNKVAVEKIAKELYQEDGEQTRRMAATILANAFVFHESLAGKLKGVNSIDELRGMKKFNKASVIAEWEKILLVNYWPIFDIARRILEVVPVAESKALIERLAETADRLLENRLMRSHDLTGAVFQRLIVDRKFLAAFYTTPASAALLIGLALVPDLTPAMKSWGDAENVTSLRIADFACGTGTLLTTAYSRIGQLHELAGGDAESIHAQMMAHAIIGCDVLPSAAHLTASMIAGAHPTVKYEQSLIMTVPYGYMDGDIALGALDLLNPQAKLTEMAITAKAAEGMGEKEKETWATLPHASFDLVAMNPPFTRPTNHEGSRRDVPNPMFAAFDNTPEQQKKMAAATKRLTAGTSASGNAGEASIFLVLADRKVRDGGMVALVMPLSLMLGESWEPSRALLSKKYSGLVALSIAGATDEESSFSADTDMAECLVVARRSKPQDNRATFVVLKERPANSMLGASTADQIHRLIATKNLRRLEDGPVGGTHLFFGNDLVGQAMTAPLPESGVWNLARIADLSLAQASYQLTNENRLWLPGMAKTDAVKVQIIVLGKGKTGPIDRDIDGVNSNGEIRGPFEIVSLKVGSVPTYPALWEHKAERERTMCFEGDSEGIPRNAKKPDQEKALAEKVEAVWATASHCHFNLNYRFNSQSTNMQFTPRPTIGGRAWQSIKLDSIEQEKALVLWANTSLGMLLRWWHSNKQQAGRGNVGKTAMEDMPILNIGALTHAQLAKAVEIFDETCEKVLLPFHQIDEDPVRKELDDRFARDVLGVPNTILQPNGPMDLLRRKLAQEPSIRGNK
;
A
#
# COMPACT_ATOMS: atom_id res chain seq x y z
N MET A 1 37.19 21.94 -18.92
CA MET A 1 35.78 21.85 -19.36
C MET A 1 35.16 20.51 -19.03
N GLU A 2 35.63 19.39 -19.59
CA GLU A 2 35.06 18.05 -19.29
C GLU A 2 35.15 17.67 -17.81
N LYS A 3 36.34 17.81 -17.21
CA LYS A 3 36.53 17.59 -15.76
C LYS A 3 35.68 18.53 -14.90
N ASP A 4 35.51 19.77 -15.34
CA ASP A 4 34.72 20.77 -14.61
C ASP A 4 33.22 20.42 -14.66
N LEU A 5 32.72 20.01 -15.84
CA LEU A 5 31.33 19.56 -16.03
C LEU A 5 31.01 18.27 -15.26
N LEU A 6 31.93 17.31 -15.23
CA LEU A 6 31.77 16.07 -14.46
C LEU A 6 31.76 16.33 -12.94
N SER A 7 32.41 17.39 -12.47
CA SER A 7 32.47 17.77 -11.06
C SER A 7 31.39 18.77 -10.62
N SER A 8 30.65 19.34 -11.56
CA SER A 8 29.60 20.33 -11.30
C SER A 8 28.36 19.64 -10.71
N ALA A 9 27.82 20.24 -9.64
CA ALA A 9 26.56 19.84 -9.00
C ALA A 9 25.51 20.96 -9.01
N ASP A 10 25.79 22.01 -9.79
CA ASP A 10 25.05 23.26 -9.91
C ASP A 10 24.46 23.47 -11.31
N LEU A 11 24.35 22.41 -12.13
CA LEU A 11 23.63 22.49 -13.40
C LEU A 11 22.15 22.74 -13.13
N GLU A 12 21.65 23.87 -13.65
CA GLU A 12 20.24 24.21 -13.62
C GLU A 12 19.51 23.60 -14.82
N MET A 13 18.55 22.72 -14.56
CA MET A 13 17.83 21.97 -15.58
C MET A 13 16.31 22.08 -15.40
N CYS A 14 15.61 22.10 -16.52
CA CYS A 14 14.15 21.91 -16.58
C CYS A 14 13.83 21.10 -17.84
N LEU A 15 12.78 20.29 -17.76
CA LEU A 15 12.33 19.44 -18.85
C LEU A 15 11.06 20.03 -19.46
N TYR A 16 10.98 20.03 -20.79
CA TYR A 16 9.76 20.28 -21.53
C TYR A 16 9.35 19.01 -22.27
N THR A 17 8.17 18.48 -21.96
CA THR A 17 7.62 17.26 -22.60
C THR A 17 6.25 17.52 -23.21
N GLY A 18 6.02 17.07 -24.44
CA GLY A 18 4.72 17.10 -25.11
C GLY A 18 4.82 16.74 -26.58
N SER A 19 3.66 16.60 -27.23
CA SER A 19 3.49 16.27 -28.65
C SER A 19 4.11 17.32 -29.59
N ASN A 20 4.12 18.59 -29.18
CA ASN A 20 4.65 19.72 -29.93
C ASN A 20 5.03 20.90 -29.01
N ALA A 21 5.59 21.97 -29.60
CA ALA A 21 6.09 23.11 -28.84
C ALA A 21 5.00 23.97 -28.16
N GLU A 22 3.75 23.91 -28.65
CA GLU A 22 2.60 24.65 -28.12
C GLU A 22 1.91 23.85 -27.00
N GLU A 23 1.89 22.52 -27.09
CA GLU A 23 1.29 21.58 -26.14
C GLU A 23 2.32 20.94 -25.19
N LYS A 24 3.37 21.68 -24.82
CA LYS A 24 4.41 21.19 -23.91
C LYS A 24 4.11 21.50 -22.45
N THR A 25 4.37 20.53 -21.59
CA THR A 25 4.41 20.69 -20.13
C THR A 25 5.83 20.96 -19.69
N ARG A 26 6.01 21.94 -18.79
CA ARG A 26 7.32 22.23 -18.17
C ARG A 26 7.38 21.56 -16.80
N TRP A 27 8.49 20.89 -16.53
CA TRP A 27 8.83 20.39 -15.20
C TRP A 27 10.22 20.87 -14.76
N PRO A 28 10.38 21.42 -13.54
CA PRO A 28 9.30 21.82 -12.62
C PRO A 28 8.42 22.90 -13.25
N LYS A 29 7.20 23.12 -12.73
CA LYS A 29 6.29 24.15 -13.27
C LYS A 29 6.92 25.53 -13.21
N SER A 30 7.74 25.78 -12.18
CA SER A 30 8.56 26.98 -12.09
C SER A 30 9.89 26.72 -11.36
N GLY A 31 10.90 27.56 -11.60
CA GLY A 31 12.26 27.38 -11.06
C GLY A 31 13.08 26.35 -11.85
N TRP A 32 14.20 25.93 -11.27
CA TRP A 32 15.15 24.99 -11.88
C TRP A 32 15.46 23.85 -10.91
N ILE A 33 15.78 22.69 -11.45
CA ILE A 33 16.39 21.60 -10.70
C ILE A 33 17.89 21.80 -10.74
N ALA A 34 18.55 21.77 -9.58
CA ALA A 34 20.01 21.76 -9.50
C ALA A 34 20.52 20.31 -9.48
N GLY A 35 21.53 20.01 -10.28
CA GLY A 35 22.09 18.67 -10.34
C GLY A 35 23.44 18.60 -11.03
N THR A 36 23.88 17.36 -11.22
CA THR A 36 25.09 16.96 -11.91
C THR A 36 24.81 16.65 -13.38
N ILE A 37 25.86 16.46 -14.17
CA ILE A 37 25.70 15.99 -15.56
C ILE A 37 25.08 14.58 -15.64
N GLY A 38 25.28 13.76 -14.61
CA GLY A 38 24.59 12.47 -14.46
C GLY A 38 23.09 12.66 -14.32
N ASP A 39 22.64 13.59 -13.47
CA ASP A 39 21.21 13.91 -13.33
C ASP A 39 20.61 14.42 -14.64
N LEU A 40 21.36 15.24 -15.39
CA LEU A 40 20.93 15.71 -16.72
C LEU A 40 20.79 14.56 -17.71
N SER A 41 21.72 13.61 -17.70
CA SER A 41 21.66 12.41 -18.55
C SER A 41 20.43 11.58 -18.22
N VAL A 42 20.17 11.30 -16.93
CA VAL A 42 18.98 10.59 -16.45
C VAL A 42 17.69 11.31 -16.86
N LEU A 43 17.65 12.64 -16.70
CA LEU A 43 16.51 13.47 -17.06
C LEU A 43 16.27 13.48 -18.58
N THR A 44 17.35 13.48 -19.37
CA THR A 44 17.27 13.41 -20.83
C THR A 44 16.74 12.05 -21.29
N GLN A 45 17.28 10.95 -20.77
CA GLN A 45 16.79 9.59 -21.03
C GLN A 45 15.31 9.44 -20.62
N SER A 46 14.91 10.03 -19.50
CA SER A 46 13.52 9.98 -19.05
C SER A 46 12.58 10.85 -19.91
N GLY A 47 13.12 11.90 -20.54
CA GLY A 47 12.38 12.84 -21.39
C GLY A 47 12.34 12.47 -22.88
N THR A 48 13.07 11.44 -23.34
CA THR A 48 13.10 11.06 -24.76
C THR A 48 11.78 10.54 -25.29
N VAL A 49 10.90 10.04 -24.42
CA VAL A 49 9.55 9.59 -24.79
C VAL A 49 8.53 10.46 -24.05
N PRO A 50 7.75 11.27 -24.77
CA PRO A 50 6.68 12.06 -24.16
C PRO A 50 5.60 11.16 -23.50
N PRO A 51 5.09 11.50 -22.30
CA PRO A 51 4.07 10.69 -21.62
C PRO A 51 2.77 10.47 -22.41
N ASP A 52 2.35 11.48 -23.18
CA ASP A 52 1.18 11.46 -24.09
C ASP A 52 1.35 10.43 -25.21
N VAL A 53 2.59 10.24 -25.67
CA VAL A 53 2.95 9.25 -26.68
C VAL A 53 2.81 7.82 -26.13
N ILE A 54 3.21 7.59 -24.87
CA ILE A 54 3.00 6.31 -24.16
C ILE A 54 1.50 6.05 -24.00
N GLU A 55 0.72 7.07 -23.63
CA GLU A 55 -0.71 6.95 -23.39
C GLU A 55 -1.50 6.64 -24.68
N ALA A 56 -1.16 7.29 -25.79
CA ALA A 56 -1.73 6.99 -27.10
C ALA A 56 -1.43 5.55 -27.54
N ALA A 57 -0.16 5.12 -27.40
CA ALA A 57 0.25 3.76 -27.74
C ALA A 57 -0.46 2.70 -26.85
N ALA A 58 -0.57 2.97 -25.55
CA ALA A 58 -1.30 2.10 -24.63
C ALA A 58 -2.78 2.00 -25.00
N THR A 59 -3.40 3.09 -25.42
CA THR A 59 -4.79 3.12 -25.88
C THR A 59 -4.99 2.26 -27.14
N GLU A 60 -4.10 2.38 -28.13
CA GLU A 60 -4.15 1.52 -29.33
C GLU A 60 -4.00 0.03 -28.98
N LEU A 61 -3.07 -0.30 -28.09
CA LEU A 61 -2.87 -1.68 -27.64
C LEU A 61 -4.10 -2.21 -26.88
N VAL A 62 -4.70 -1.42 -25.98
CA VAL A 62 -5.91 -1.79 -25.24
C VAL A 62 -7.09 -2.04 -26.20
N ASN A 63 -7.26 -1.19 -27.21
CA ASN A 63 -8.30 -1.38 -28.23
C ASN A 63 -8.07 -2.66 -29.04
N GLY A 64 -6.84 -2.87 -29.53
CA GLY A 64 -6.47 -4.05 -30.29
C GLY A 64 -6.68 -5.36 -29.51
N VAL A 65 -6.27 -5.40 -28.26
CA VAL A 65 -6.48 -6.57 -27.40
C VAL A 65 -7.95 -6.76 -27.04
N SER A 66 -8.70 -5.70 -26.75
CA SER A 66 -10.13 -5.82 -26.42
C SER A 66 -10.92 -6.42 -27.59
N GLU A 67 -10.61 -6.03 -28.82
CA GLU A 67 -11.22 -6.61 -30.02
C GLU A 67 -10.79 -8.07 -30.23
N ALA A 68 -9.51 -8.40 -30.05
CA ALA A 68 -9.03 -9.78 -30.12
C ALA A 68 -9.68 -10.68 -29.04
N ALA A 69 -9.86 -10.18 -27.82
CA ALA A 69 -10.57 -10.86 -26.74
C ALA A 69 -12.06 -11.05 -27.06
N GLY A 70 -12.69 -10.05 -27.70
CA GLY A 70 -14.05 -10.16 -28.25
C GLY A 70 -14.17 -11.30 -29.26
N ARG A 71 -13.18 -11.46 -30.15
CA ARG A 71 -13.14 -12.59 -31.10
C ARG A 71 -12.99 -13.94 -30.41
N LEU A 72 -12.14 -14.03 -29.38
CA LEU A 72 -12.04 -15.24 -28.56
C LEU A 72 -13.37 -15.54 -27.82
N THR A 73 -14.14 -14.50 -27.47
CA THR A 73 -15.47 -14.64 -26.85
C THR A 73 -16.50 -15.17 -27.85
N GLU A 74 -16.48 -14.69 -29.09
CA GLU A 74 -17.34 -15.24 -30.14
C GLU A 74 -16.99 -16.70 -30.46
N MET A 75 -15.68 -17.03 -30.56
CA MET A 75 -15.21 -18.40 -30.72
C MET A 75 -15.70 -19.33 -29.59
N ALA A 76 -15.80 -18.82 -28.36
CA ALA A 76 -16.25 -19.58 -27.20
C ALA A 76 -17.67 -20.15 -27.34
N LYS A 77 -18.53 -19.51 -28.15
CA LYS A 77 -19.91 -19.95 -28.37
C LYS A 77 -19.96 -21.30 -29.09
N ASP A 78 -19.07 -21.49 -30.07
CA ASP A 78 -19.07 -22.65 -30.96
C ASP A 78 -17.94 -23.65 -30.66
N ASN A 79 -16.91 -23.26 -29.91
CA ASN A 79 -15.71 -24.07 -29.63
C ASN A 79 -15.31 -24.06 -28.13
N LYS A 80 -16.18 -24.57 -27.25
CA LYS A 80 -15.91 -24.63 -25.80
C LYS A 80 -14.59 -25.33 -25.44
N VAL A 81 -14.25 -26.42 -26.14
CA VAL A 81 -13.01 -27.17 -25.91
C VAL A 81 -11.76 -26.32 -26.14
N ALA A 82 -11.79 -25.40 -27.10
CA ALA A 82 -10.66 -24.50 -27.35
C ALA A 82 -10.48 -23.52 -26.18
N VAL A 83 -11.58 -23.01 -25.63
CA VAL A 83 -11.53 -22.07 -24.51
C VAL A 83 -11.12 -22.76 -23.21
N GLU A 84 -11.61 -23.97 -22.94
CA GLU A 84 -11.18 -24.79 -21.80
C GLU A 84 -9.67 -25.08 -21.85
N LYS A 85 -9.12 -25.33 -23.04
CA LYS A 85 -7.68 -25.51 -23.22
C LYS A 85 -6.90 -24.21 -23.01
N ILE A 86 -7.37 -23.07 -23.51
CA ILE A 86 -6.75 -21.75 -23.25
C ILE A 86 -6.76 -21.46 -21.74
N ALA A 87 -7.89 -21.68 -21.08
CA ALA A 87 -8.05 -21.51 -19.64
C ALA A 87 -7.08 -22.42 -18.86
N LYS A 88 -6.90 -23.66 -19.30
CA LYS A 88 -5.92 -24.59 -18.75
C LYS A 88 -4.47 -24.13 -18.95
N GLU A 89 -4.09 -23.65 -20.13
CA GLU A 89 -2.74 -23.12 -20.38
C GLU A 89 -2.43 -21.88 -19.52
N LEU A 90 -3.46 -21.08 -19.21
CA LEU A 90 -3.34 -19.89 -18.37
C LEU A 90 -3.54 -20.16 -16.88
N TYR A 91 -3.95 -21.37 -16.50
CA TYR A 91 -4.35 -21.75 -15.14
C TYR A 91 -5.39 -20.79 -14.54
N GLN A 92 -6.39 -20.44 -15.36
CA GLN A 92 -7.49 -19.56 -14.99
C GLN A 92 -8.84 -20.27 -15.25
N GLU A 93 -9.89 -19.84 -14.56
CA GLU A 93 -11.26 -20.22 -14.92
C GLU A 93 -11.64 -19.62 -16.29
N ASP A 94 -12.53 -20.27 -17.04
CA ASP A 94 -13.05 -19.65 -18.26
C ASP A 94 -13.85 -18.38 -17.92
N GLY A 95 -13.43 -17.25 -18.48
CA GLY A 95 -14.06 -15.97 -18.26
C GLY A 95 -13.56 -14.91 -19.23
N GLU A 96 -14.17 -13.71 -19.15
CA GLU A 96 -13.77 -12.57 -19.96
C GLU A 96 -12.30 -12.19 -19.71
N GLN A 97 -11.86 -12.25 -18.46
CA GLN A 97 -10.49 -11.99 -18.04
C GLN A 97 -9.49 -12.94 -18.72
N THR A 98 -9.80 -14.23 -18.78
CA THR A 98 -8.96 -15.26 -19.42
C THR A 98 -8.78 -15.01 -20.91
N ARG A 99 -9.85 -14.57 -21.59
CA ARG A 99 -9.79 -14.19 -23.00
C ARG A 99 -8.98 -12.91 -23.23
N ARG A 100 -9.13 -11.90 -22.37
CA ARG A 100 -8.31 -10.68 -22.40
C ARG A 100 -6.83 -10.98 -22.17
N MET A 101 -6.52 -11.85 -21.21
CA MET A 101 -5.14 -12.29 -20.94
C MET A 101 -4.54 -13.02 -22.15
N ALA A 102 -5.27 -13.99 -22.72
CA ALA A 102 -4.84 -14.70 -23.92
C ALA A 102 -4.56 -13.74 -25.09
N ALA A 103 -5.47 -12.79 -25.32
CA ALA A 103 -5.29 -11.78 -26.37
C ALA A 103 -4.12 -10.82 -26.09
N THR A 104 -3.83 -10.51 -24.82
CA THR A 104 -2.67 -9.70 -24.41
C THR A 104 -1.35 -10.40 -24.72
N ILE A 105 -1.25 -11.68 -24.34
CA ILE A 105 -0.09 -12.53 -24.61
C ILE A 105 0.15 -12.64 -26.11
N LEU A 106 -0.92 -12.86 -26.89
CA LEU A 106 -0.81 -12.89 -28.35
C LEU A 106 -0.37 -11.54 -28.92
N ALA A 107 -0.97 -10.43 -28.50
CA ALA A 107 -0.58 -9.10 -28.96
C ALA A 107 0.89 -8.79 -28.64
N ASN A 108 1.35 -9.19 -27.46
CA ASN A 108 2.76 -9.12 -27.06
C ASN A 108 3.66 -9.90 -28.04
N ALA A 109 3.33 -11.15 -28.34
CA ALA A 109 4.09 -11.96 -29.28
C ALA A 109 4.13 -11.36 -30.70
N PHE A 110 3.02 -10.77 -31.18
CA PHE A 110 2.98 -10.10 -32.49
C PHE A 110 3.87 -8.85 -32.54
N VAL A 111 3.82 -8.00 -31.51
CA VAL A 111 4.68 -6.82 -31.39
C VAL A 111 6.17 -7.21 -31.36
N PHE A 112 6.50 -8.24 -30.58
CA PHE A 112 7.88 -8.75 -30.51
C PHE A 112 8.31 -9.43 -31.82
N HIS A 113 7.44 -10.16 -32.49
CA HIS A 113 7.72 -10.77 -33.80
C HIS A 113 8.25 -9.71 -34.75
N GLU A 114 7.50 -8.61 -34.93
CA GLU A 114 7.91 -7.54 -35.83
C GLU A 114 9.19 -6.81 -35.37
N SER A 115 9.38 -6.62 -34.06
CA SER A 115 10.61 -6.01 -33.53
C SER A 115 11.87 -6.86 -33.77
N LEU A 116 11.69 -8.19 -33.82
CA LEU A 116 12.74 -9.19 -34.02
C LEU A 116 12.97 -9.52 -35.50
N ALA A 117 11.95 -9.36 -36.34
CA ALA A 117 12.04 -9.58 -37.77
C ALA A 117 13.15 -8.69 -38.38
N GLY A 118 14.01 -9.28 -39.20
CA GLY A 118 15.19 -8.60 -39.77
C GLY A 118 16.40 -8.47 -38.84
N LYS A 119 16.23 -8.59 -37.51
CA LYS A 119 17.35 -8.72 -36.55
C LYS A 119 17.76 -10.18 -36.34
N LEU A 120 16.80 -11.08 -36.40
CA LEU A 120 17.02 -12.52 -36.32
C LEU A 120 17.13 -13.13 -37.72
N LYS A 121 18.20 -13.90 -37.94
CA LYS A 121 18.45 -14.54 -39.23
C LYS A 121 17.38 -15.60 -39.52
N GLY A 122 16.61 -15.40 -40.60
CA GLY A 122 15.65 -16.38 -41.11
C GLY A 122 14.22 -16.28 -40.55
N VAL A 123 13.96 -15.27 -39.72
CA VAL A 123 12.60 -14.92 -39.25
C VAL A 123 12.02 -13.87 -40.21
N ASN A 124 10.90 -14.19 -40.84
CA ASN A 124 10.21 -13.25 -41.75
C ASN A 124 9.31 -12.31 -40.95
N SER A 125 9.20 -11.05 -41.37
CA SER A 125 8.17 -10.14 -40.83
C SER A 125 6.77 -10.54 -41.28
N ILE A 126 5.75 -10.04 -40.57
CA ILE A 126 4.34 -10.16 -40.93
C ILE A 126 4.11 -9.60 -42.33
N ASP A 127 4.71 -8.46 -42.66
CA ASP A 127 4.61 -7.86 -43.99
C ASP A 127 5.23 -8.74 -45.09
N GLU A 128 6.37 -9.38 -44.81
CA GLU A 128 6.96 -10.37 -45.71
C GLU A 128 6.03 -11.59 -45.88
N LEU A 129 5.43 -12.08 -44.79
CA LEU A 129 4.45 -13.18 -44.84
C LEU A 129 3.20 -12.81 -45.65
N ARG A 130 2.70 -11.57 -45.51
CA ARG A 130 1.59 -11.02 -46.29
C ARG A 130 1.97 -10.92 -47.77
N GLY A 131 3.15 -10.39 -48.09
CA GLY A 131 3.67 -10.27 -49.45
C GLY A 131 3.86 -11.62 -50.13
N MET A 132 4.28 -12.64 -49.38
CA MET A 132 4.37 -14.04 -49.84
C MET A 132 3.03 -14.77 -49.95
N LYS A 133 1.91 -14.12 -49.57
CA LYS A 133 0.57 -14.73 -49.43
C LYS A 133 0.55 -15.96 -48.51
N LYS A 134 1.43 -15.97 -47.51
CA LYS A 134 1.58 -17.03 -46.51
C LYS A 134 1.12 -16.62 -45.11
N PHE A 135 0.57 -15.42 -44.93
CA PHE A 135 0.07 -14.99 -43.63
C PHE A 135 -1.16 -15.81 -43.19
N ASN A 136 -0.90 -16.82 -42.37
CA ASN A 136 -1.89 -17.73 -41.79
C ASN A 136 -1.35 -18.30 -40.47
N LYS A 137 -2.24 -18.93 -39.67
CA LYS A 137 -1.90 -19.52 -38.38
C LYS A 137 -0.63 -20.39 -38.41
N ALA A 138 -0.53 -21.31 -39.39
CA ALA A 138 0.60 -22.24 -39.46
C ALA A 138 1.93 -21.53 -39.72
N SER A 139 1.93 -20.49 -40.55
CA SER A 139 3.15 -19.73 -40.85
C SER A 139 3.56 -18.84 -39.69
N VAL A 140 2.61 -18.24 -38.97
CA VAL A 140 2.91 -17.49 -37.73
C VAL A 140 3.53 -18.41 -36.68
N ILE A 141 2.94 -19.58 -36.45
CA ILE A 141 3.50 -20.59 -35.53
C ILE A 141 4.92 -21.00 -35.97
N ALA A 142 5.14 -21.24 -37.26
CA ALA A 142 6.45 -21.61 -37.78
C ALA A 142 7.51 -20.50 -37.58
N GLU A 143 7.15 -19.23 -37.74
CA GLU A 143 8.07 -18.13 -37.41
C GLU A 143 8.35 -18.08 -35.90
N TRP A 144 7.33 -18.28 -35.06
CA TRP A 144 7.50 -18.32 -33.60
C TRP A 144 8.36 -19.49 -33.15
N GLU A 145 8.26 -20.66 -33.78
CA GLU A 145 9.17 -21.79 -33.53
C GLU A 145 10.63 -21.45 -33.84
N LYS A 146 10.91 -20.69 -34.91
CA LYS A 146 12.26 -20.19 -35.19
C LYS A 146 12.73 -19.20 -34.12
N ILE A 147 11.85 -18.32 -33.66
CA ILE A 147 12.17 -17.35 -32.61
C ILE A 147 12.47 -18.07 -31.29
N LEU A 148 11.73 -19.12 -30.96
CA LEU A 148 11.98 -19.96 -29.77
C LEU A 148 13.38 -20.60 -29.78
N LEU A 149 13.96 -20.91 -30.94
CA LEU A 149 15.35 -21.40 -31.06
C LEU A 149 16.42 -20.36 -30.68
N VAL A 150 16.05 -19.08 -30.64
CA VAL A 150 16.97 -17.97 -30.32
C VAL A 150 16.93 -17.61 -28.83
N ASN A 151 15.92 -18.07 -28.07
CA ASN A 151 15.72 -17.91 -26.62
C ASN A 151 14.67 -16.88 -26.16
N TYR A 152 13.56 -16.71 -26.88
CA TYR A 152 12.39 -15.91 -26.42
C TYR A 152 11.25 -16.77 -25.87
N TRP A 153 11.60 -17.87 -25.21
CA TRP A 153 10.65 -18.78 -24.57
C TRP A 153 9.61 -18.05 -23.72
N PRO A 154 10.00 -17.06 -22.89
CA PRO A 154 9.03 -16.38 -22.04
C PRO A 154 8.05 -15.48 -22.78
N ILE A 155 8.15 -15.28 -24.10
CA ILE A 155 7.18 -14.50 -24.88
C ILE A 155 6.39 -15.43 -25.81
N PHE A 156 7.09 -16.29 -26.54
CA PHE A 156 6.50 -16.99 -27.69
C PHE A 156 5.91 -18.36 -27.37
N ASP A 157 6.29 -19.02 -26.27
CA ASP A 157 5.86 -20.39 -26.04
C ASP A 157 4.38 -20.48 -25.67
N ILE A 158 3.95 -19.77 -24.62
CA ILE A 158 2.54 -19.73 -24.24
C ILE A 158 1.68 -19.06 -25.34
N ALA A 159 2.20 -18.05 -26.05
CA ALA A 159 1.52 -17.45 -27.19
C ALA A 159 1.27 -18.47 -28.30
N ARG A 160 2.30 -19.28 -28.64
CA ARG A 160 2.20 -20.38 -29.60
C ARG A 160 1.17 -21.41 -29.16
N ARG A 161 1.22 -21.88 -27.90
CA ARG A 161 0.25 -22.84 -27.35
C ARG A 161 -1.18 -22.32 -27.40
N ILE A 162 -1.41 -21.05 -27.05
CA ILE A 162 -2.73 -20.41 -27.17
C ILE A 162 -3.18 -20.41 -28.63
N LEU A 163 -2.33 -19.97 -29.56
CA LEU A 163 -2.67 -19.89 -30.98
C LEU A 163 -2.90 -21.27 -31.60
N GLU A 164 -2.17 -22.30 -31.18
CA GLU A 164 -2.34 -23.71 -31.57
C GLU A 164 -3.73 -24.23 -31.27
N VAL A 165 -4.34 -23.78 -30.17
CA VAL A 165 -5.67 -24.19 -29.73
C VAL A 165 -6.78 -23.46 -30.51
N VAL A 166 -6.53 -22.25 -31.04
CA VAL A 166 -7.52 -21.49 -31.84
C VAL A 166 -7.82 -22.22 -33.15
N PRO A 167 -9.08 -22.55 -33.49
CA PRO A 167 -9.38 -23.27 -34.71
C PRO A 167 -9.12 -22.42 -35.97
N VAL A 168 -8.89 -23.11 -37.10
CA VAL A 168 -8.37 -22.47 -38.33
C VAL A 168 -9.35 -21.45 -38.90
N ALA A 169 -10.66 -21.72 -38.83
CA ALA A 169 -11.69 -20.85 -39.41
C ALA A 169 -11.77 -19.47 -38.72
N GLU A 170 -11.40 -19.42 -37.44
CA GLU A 170 -11.47 -18.28 -36.54
C GLU A 170 -10.10 -17.58 -36.44
N SER A 171 -9.01 -18.32 -36.71
CA SER A 171 -7.64 -17.83 -36.58
C SER A 171 -7.31 -16.66 -37.50
N LYS A 172 -7.82 -16.62 -38.74
CA LYS A 172 -7.45 -15.59 -39.73
C LYS A 172 -7.79 -14.18 -39.24
N ALA A 173 -9.03 -13.98 -38.79
CA ALA A 173 -9.48 -12.67 -38.35
C ALA A 173 -8.81 -12.24 -37.03
N LEU A 174 -8.46 -13.21 -36.18
CA LEU A 174 -7.70 -12.96 -34.95
C LEU A 174 -6.27 -12.48 -35.25
N ILE A 175 -5.52 -13.23 -36.09
CA ILE A 175 -4.13 -12.87 -36.41
C ILE A 175 -4.03 -11.58 -37.22
N GLU A 176 -4.99 -11.30 -38.13
CA GLU A 176 -5.06 -10.02 -38.85
C GLU A 176 -5.22 -8.86 -37.87
N ARG A 177 -6.13 -8.99 -36.89
CA ARG A 177 -6.34 -7.92 -35.91
C ARG A 177 -5.11 -7.68 -35.03
N LEU A 178 -4.45 -8.74 -34.59
CA LEU A 178 -3.24 -8.65 -33.78
C LEU A 178 -2.07 -8.06 -34.58
N ALA A 179 -1.94 -8.43 -35.86
CA ALA A 179 -0.97 -7.85 -36.77
C ALA A 179 -1.21 -6.35 -37.00
N GLU A 180 -2.45 -5.94 -37.30
CA GLU A 180 -2.81 -4.52 -37.41
C GLU A 180 -2.47 -3.73 -36.14
N THR A 181 -2.68 -4.34 -34.97
CA THR A 181 -2.33 -3.72 -33.69
C THR A 181 -0.82 -3.53 -33.56
N ALA A 182 -0.02 -4.54 -33.93
CA ALA A 182 1.43 -4.44 -33.96
C ALA A 182 1.90 -3.37 -34.97
N ASP A 183 1.33 -3.34 -36.18
CA ASP A 183 1.64 -2.37 -37.23
C ASP A 183 1.44 -0.93 -36.72
N ARG A 184 0.29 -0.61 -36.12
CA ARG A 184 -0.01 0.73 -35.58
C ARG A 184 0.95 1.15 -34.47
N LEU A 185 1.37 0.21 -33.62
CA LEU A 185 2.34 0.47 -32.57
C LEU A 185 3.74 0.75 -33.14
N LEU A 186 4.07 0.21 -34.32
CA LEU A 186 5.38 0.34 -34.97
C LEU A 186 5.46 1.52 -35.96
N GLU A 187 4.38 1.84 -36.67
CA GLU A 187 4.30 2.87 -37.73
C GLU A 187 4.68 4.28 -37.23
N ASN A 188 4.29 4.63 -36.01
CA ASN A 188 4.48 5.98 -35.45
C ASN A 188 5.91 6.24 -34.90
N ARG A 189 6.91 5.40 -35.23
CA ARG A 189 8.26 5.38 -34.62
C ARG A 189 8.26 5.26 -33.09
N LEU A 190 7.11 4.97 -32.49
CA LEU A 190 6.91 4.79 -31.06
C LEU A 190 7.91 3.74 -30.57
N MET A 191 7.89 2.54 -31.15
CA MET A 191 8.52 1.36 -30.56
C MET A 191 9.97 1.09 -31.02
N ARG A 192 10.71 2.10 -31.52
CA ARG A 192 12.11 1.87 -31.96
C ARG A 192 13.11 1.75 -30.79
N SER A 193 12.79 2.30 -29.63
CA SER A 193 13.52 2.06 -28.38
C SER A 193 12.91 0.88 -27.64
N HIS A 194 13.74 -0.08 -27.22
CA HIS A 194 13.33 -1.25 -26.43
C HIS A 194 12.59 -0.86 -25.13
N ASP A 195 12.88 0.33 -24.60
CA ASP A 195 12.22 0.91 -23.43
C ASP A 195 10.74 1.26 -23.65
N LEU A 196 10.30 1.57 -24.88
CA LEU A 196 8.91 1.97 -25.12
C LEU A 196 7.95 0.78 -25.09
N THR A 197 8.34 -0.35 -25.70
CA THR A 197 7.54 -1.57 -25.68
C THR A 197 7.21 -1.97 -24.25
N GLY A 198 8.21 -1.99 -23.37
CA GLY A 198 8.02 -2.25 -21.95
C GLY A 198 7.07 -1.25 -21.28
N ALA A 199 7.23 0.06 -21.53
CA ALA A 199 6.39 1.10 -20.93
C ALA A 199 4.92 1.04 -21.38
N VAL A 200 4.65 0.72 -22.65
CA VAL A 200 3.29 0.58 -23.19
C VAL A 200 2.60 -0.65 -22.61
N PHE A 201 3.29 -1.79 -22.51
CA PHE A 201 2.76 -2.98 -21.85
C PHE A 201 2.52 -2.75 -20.36
N GLN A 202 3.43 -2.06 -19.66
CA GLN A 202 3.21 -1.64 -18.27
C GLN A 202 1.96 -0.76 -18.13
N ARG A 203 1.73 0.17 -19.05
CA ARG A 203 0.55 1.05 -19.00
C ARG A 203 -0.75 0.29 -19.21
N LEU A 204 -0.79 -0.67 -20.14
CA LEU A 204 -1.93 -1.56 -20.37
C LEU A 204 -2.24 -2.44 -19.15
N ILE A 205 -1.20 -2.91 -18.45
CA ILE A 205 -1.33 -3.70 -17.23
C ILE A 205 -1.99 -2.91 -16.10
N VAL A 206 -1.78 -1.59 -16.06
CA VAL A 206 -2.32 -0.68 -15.04
C VAL A 206 -3.80 -0.33 -15.27
N ASP A 207 -4.39 -0.56 -16.46
CA ASP A 207 -5.82 -0.25 -16.68
C ASP A 207 -6.75 -1.31 -16.03
N ARG A 208 -7.52 -0.87 -15.03
CA ARG A 208 -8.50 -1.67 -14.27
C ARG A 208 -9.47 -2.47 -15.13
N LYS A 209 -9.85 -1.95 -16.31
CA LYS A 209 -10.79 -2.65 -17.21
C LYS A 209 -10.21 -3.96 -17.75
N PHE A 210 -8.91 -4.17 -17.56
CA PHE A 210 -8.15 -5.09 -18.37
C PHE A 210 -7.67 -6.34 -17.64
N LEU A 211 -7.10 -6.23 -16.42
CA LEU A 211 -6.52 -7.39 -15.69
C LEU A 211 -6.88 -7.52 -14.19
N ALA A 212 -7.71 -6.64 -13.64
CA ALA A 212 -8.31 -6.76 -12.30
C ALA A 212 -7.36 -7.10 -11.12
N ALA A 213 -6.12 -6.60 -11.12
CA ALA A 213 -5.18 -6.73 -10.00
C ALA A 213 -4.65 -5.36 -9.52
N PHE A 214 -4.39 -5.25 -8.22
CA PHE A 214 -3.89 -4.03 -7.58
C PHE A 214 -2.39 -3.87 -7.85
N TYR A 215 -2.02 -3.25 -8.96
CA TYR A 215 -0.62 -3.10 -9.37
C TYR A 215 0.03 -1.82 -8.82
N THR A 216 1.29 -1.92 -8.42
CA THR A 216 2.12 -0.73 -8.14
C THR A 216 2.28 0.08 -9.43
N THR A 217 2.07 1.39 -9.37
CA THR A 217 2.27 2.23 -10.57
C THR A 217 3.76 2.31 -10.93
N PRO A 218 4.12 2.46 -12.22
CA PRO A 218 5.52 2.65 -12.62
C PRO A 218 6.21 3.82 -11.89
N ALA A 219 5.45 4.89 -11.63
CA ALA A 219 5.93 6.05 -10.90
C ALA A 219 6.31 5.73 -9.44
N SER A 220 5.46 4.98 -8.74
CA SER A 220 5.73 4.53 -7.37
C SER A 220 6.84 3.50 -7.31
N ALA A 221 6.94 2.61 -8.31
CA ALA A 221 8.04 1.65 -8.43
C ALA A 221 9.38 2.38 -8.60
N ALA A 222 9.44 3.40 -9.47
CA ALA A 222 10.65 4.22 -9.65
C ALA A 222 11.08 4.94 -8.36
N LEU A 223 10.11 5.43 -7.58
CA LEU A 223 10.37 5.99 -6.25
C LEU A 223 10.93 4.94 -5.28
N LEU A 224 10.25 3.79 -5.13
CA LEU A 224 10.66 2.75 -4.18
C LEU A 224 12.03 2.16 -4.52
N ILE A 225 12.25 1.83 -5.80
CA ILE A 225 13.51 1.27 -6.29
C ILE A 225 14.62 2.33 -6.25
N GLY A 226 14.35 3.58 -6.61
CA GLY A 226 15.33 4.67 -6.49
C GLY A 226 15.76 4.90 -5.03
N LEU A 227 14.87 4.66 -4.07
CA LEU A 227 15.21 4.72 -2.65
C LEU A 227 16.12 3.56 -2.21
N ALA A 228 15.99 2.39 -2.85
CA ALA A 228 16.76 1.19 -2.52
C ALA A 228 18.10 1.09 -3.29
N LEU A 229 18.16 1.60 -4.52
CA LEU A 229 19.28 1.53 -5.45
C LEU A 229 19.85 2.93 -5.69
N VAL A 230 20.90 3.26 -4.93
CA VAL A 230 21.54 4.58 -4.94
C VAL A 230 22.75 4.64 -5.89
N PRO A 231 23.12 5.82 -6.40
CA PRO A 231 24.25 5.97 -7.32
C PRO A 231 25.61 5.61 -6.73
N ASP A 232 25.78 5.70 -5.41
CA ASP A 232 27.09 5.58 -4.77
C ASP A 232 27.68 4.16 -4.88
N LEU A 233 26.91 3.17 -4.44
CA LEU A 233 27.33 1.76 -4.37
C LEU A 233 26.13 0.85 -4.60
N THR A 234 26.41 -0.37 -5.07
CA THR A 234 25.40 -1.43 -5.12
C THR A 234 24.84 -1.72 -3.71
N PRO A 235 23.66 -2.35 -3.59
CA PRO A 235 23.16 -2.81 -2.28
C PRO A 235 24.16 -3.74 -1.56
N ALA A 236 25.02 -4.40 -2.33
CA ALA A 236 26.12 -5.23 -1.85
C ALA A 236 27.37 -4.46 -1.35
N MET A 237 27.34 -3.12 -1.35
CA MET A 237 28.46 -2.23 -1.05
C MET A 237 29.65 -2.38 -1.99
N LYS A 238 29.37 -2.58 -3.28
CA LYS A 238 30.40 -2.71 -4.32
C LYS A 238 30.21 -1.63 -5.41
N SER A 239 31.21 -1.50 -6.29
CA SER A 239 31.17 -0.56 -7.40
C SER A 239 30.13 -0.97 -8.44
N TRP A 240 29.39 0.02 -8.96
CA TRP A 240 28.51 -0.16 -10.12
C TRP A 240 29.29 -0.37 -11.42
N GLY A 241 30.52 0.12 -11.55
CA GLY A 241 31.28 0.06 -12.81
C GLY A 241 31.89 -1.31 -13.15
N ASP A 242 31.86 -2.25 -12.21
CA ASP A 242 32.38 -3.61 -12.39
C ASP A 242 31.23 -4.59 -12.66
N ALA A 243 31.23 -5.17 -13.86
CA ALA A 243 30.18 -6.08 -14.32
C ALA A 243 30.00 -7.31 -13.42
N GLU A 244 31.08 -7.85 -12.81
CA GLU A 244 30.97 -9.00 -11.90
C GLU A 244 30.20 -8.62 -10.62
N ASN A 245 30.43 -7.41 -10.12
CA ASN A 245 29.75 -6.90 -8.93
C ASN A 245 28.25 -6.65 -9.17
N VAL A 246 27.87 -6.31 -10.40
CA VAL A 246 26.47 -6.09 -10.80
C VAL A 246 25.77 -7.42 -11.07
N THR A 247 26.40 -8.31 -11.85
CA THR A 247 25.81 -9.60 -12.23
C THR A 247 25.74 -10.62 -11.08
N SER A 248 26.53 -10.43 -10.02
CA SER A 248 26.44 -11.22 -8.79
C SER A 248 25.38 -10.77 -7.79
N LEU A 249 24.71 -9.63 -8.04
CA LEU A 249 23.60 -9.17 -7.20
C LEU A 249 22.47 -10.18 -7.21
N ARG A 250 21.70 -10.26 -6.13
CA ARG A 250 20.48 -11.06 -6.04
C ARG A 250 19.31 -10.20 -5.61
N ILE A 251 18.48 -9.83 -6.57
CA ILE A 251 17.31 -8.96 -6.42
C ILE A 251 16.05 -9.83 -6.56
N ALA A 252 15.18 -9.82 -5.57
CA ALA A 252 13.99 -10.68 -5.56
C ALA A 252 12.68 -9.94 -5.34
N ASP A 253 11.65 -10.41 -6.04
CA ASP A 253 10.24 -10.16 -5.74
C ASP A 253 9.50 -11.51 -5.67
N PHE A 254 9.01 -11.86 -4.48
CA PHE A 254 8.34 -13.13 -4.21
C PHE A 254 6.83 -13.09 -4.46
N ALA A 255 6.31 -11.95 -4.91
CA ALA A 255 4.94 -11.75 -5.36
C ALA A 255 4.97 -10.75 -6.52
N CYS A 256 5.70 -11.12 -7.59
CA CYS A 256 6.12 -10.16 -8.60
C CYS A 256 4.99 -9.59 -9.44
N GLY A 257 3.84 -10.25 -9.47
CA GLY A 257 2.71 -9.87 -10.30
C GLY A 257 3.18 -9.72 -11.74
N THR A 258 2.86 -8.58 -12.32
CA THR A 258 3.24 -8.21 -13.69
C THR A 258 4.65 -7.66 -13.83
N GLY A 259 5.44 -7.63 -12.75
CA GLY A 259 6.87 -7.39 -12.82
C GLY A 259 7.30 -5.93 -12.81
N THR A 260 6.40 -4.99 -12.45
CA THR A 260 6.71 -3.55 -12.43
C THR A 260 7.94 -3.24 -11.57
N LEU A 261 8.03 -3.80 -10.35
CA LEU A 261 9.15 -3.57 -9.44
C LEU A 261 10.46 -4.17 -9.97
N LEU A 262 10.44 -5.42 -10.44
CA LEU A 262 11.62 -6.09 -10.98
C LEU A 262 12.13 -5.43 -12.27
N THR A 263 11.22 -5.03 -13.16
CA THR A 263 11.58 -4.31 -14.39
C THR A 263 12.20 -2.96 -14.07
N THR A 264 11.62 -2.23 -13.11
CA THR A 264 12.18 -0.95 -12.65
C THR A 264 13.56 -1.14 -12.00
N ALA A 265 13.75 -2.20 -11.20
CA ALA A 265 15.04 -2.54 -10.62
C ALA A 265 16.07 -2.88 -11.70
N TYR A 266 15.71 -3.70 -12.68
CA TYR A 266 16.55 -4.04 -13.83
C TYR A 266 17.01 -2.78 -14.58
N SER A 267 16.08 -1.91 -14.98
CA SER A 267 16.40 -0.67 -15.70
C SER A 267 17.27 0.27 -14.88
N ARG A 268 16.99 0.42 -13.57
CA ARG A 268 17.81 1.27 -12.68
C ARG A 268 19.23 0.71 -12.52
N ILE A 269 19.40 -0.61 -12.41
CA ILE A 269 20.72 -1.24 -12.33
C ILE A 269 21.51 -0.98 -13.61
N GLY A 270 20.90 -1.18 -14.79
CA GLY A 270 21.52 -0.88 -16.08
C GLY A 270 21.98 0.58 -16.17
N GLN A 271 21.10 1.52 -15.83
CA GLN A 271 21.42 2.96 -15.80
C GLN A 271 22.59 3.28 -14.86
N LEU A 272 22.59 2.73 -13.64
CA LEU A 272 23.68 2.97 -12.68
C LEU A 272 25.01 2.33 -13.14
N HIS A 273 24.96 1.18 -13.81
CA HIS A 273 26.13 0.55 -14.41
C HIS A 273 26.70 1.41 -15.54
N GLU A 274 25.86 1.93 -16.44
CA GLU A 274 26.25 2.83 -17.54
C GLU A 274 26.85 4.14 -17.02
N LEU A 275 26.21 4.77 -16.02
CA LEU A 275 26.72 5.99 -15.39
C LEU A 275 28.09 5.77 -14.72
N ALA A 276 28.38 4.54 -14.29
CA ALA A 276 29.68 4.14 -13.75
C ALA A 276 30.69 3.67 -14.82
N GLY A 277 30.35 3.78 -16.12
CA GLY A 277 31.21 3.44 -17.25
C GLY A 277 31.07 2.01 -17.79
N GLY A 278 30.06 1.27 -17.33
CA GLY A 278 29.72 -0.07 -17.80
C GLY A 278 28.79 -0.08 -19.02
N ASP A 279 28.40 -1.28 -19.45
CA ASP A 279 27.48 -1.51 -20.58
C ASP A 279 26.32 -2.41 -20.14
N ALA A 280 25.10 -1.87 -20.11
CA ALA A 280 23.90 -2.59 -19.70
C ALA A 280 23.58 -3.80 -20.59
N GLU A 281 23.89 -3.74 -21.89
CA GLU A 281 23.65 -4.86 -22.81
C GLU A 281 24.56 -6.05 -22.46
N SER A 282 25.82 -5.78 -22.11
CA SER A 282 26.81 -6.81 -21.77
C SER A 282 26.45 -7.64 -20.54
N ILE A 283 25.73 -7.07 -19.58
CA ILE A 283 25.34 -7.73 -18.33
C ILE A 283 23.98 -8.43 -18.41
N HIS A 284 23.18 -8.18 -19.46
CA HIS A 284 21.80 -8.64 -19.57
C HIS A 284 21.64 -10.16 -19.36
N ALA A 285 22.45 -10.97 -20.05
CA ALA A 285 22.33 -12.43 -20.00
C ALA A 285 22.54 -13.00 -18.60
N GLN A 286 23.53 -12.47 -17.87
CA GLN A 286 23.84 -12.89 -16.50
C GLN A 286 22.81 -12.35 -15.51
N MET A 287 22.30 -11.14 -15.73
CA MET A 287 21.23 -10.56 -14.92
C MET A 287 19.95 -11.41 -14.99
N MET A 288 19.57 -11.86 -16.19
CA MET A 288 18.43 -12.76 -16.41
C MET A 288 18.62 -14.14 -15.75
N ALA A 289 19.83 -14.68 -15.85
CA ALA A 289 20.12 -16.02 -15.35
C ALA A 289 20.25 -16.10 -13.82
N HIS A 290 20.71 -15.02 -13.17
CA HIS A 290 21.14 -15.09 -11.77
C HIS A 290 20.68 -13.93 -10.89
N ALA A 291 20.58 -12.72 -11.44
CA ALA A 291 20.45 -11.53 -10.61
C ALA A 291 19.01 -11.10 -10.33
N ILE A 292 18.10 -11.31 -11.29
CA ILE A 292 16.69 -10.97 -11.14
C ILE A 292 15.87 -12.23 -10.89
N ILE A 293 15.26 -12.31 -9.70
CA ILE A 293 14.46 -13.45 -9.25
C ILE A 293 13.03 -12.99 -9.03
N GLY A 294 12.08 -13.68 -9.64
CA GLY A 294 10.64 -13.38 -9.53
C GLY A 294 9.84 -14.63 -9.24
N CYS A 295 8.82 -14.53 -8.40
CA CYS A 295 7.86 -15.59 -8.17
C CYS A 295 6.44 -15.04 -8.24
N ASP A 296 5.57 -15.75 -8.95
CA ASP A 296 4.12 -15.50 -8.89
C ASP A 296 3.32 -16.80 -8.95
N VAL A 297 2.15 -16.82 -8.31
CA VAL A 297 1.25 -17.97 -8.36
C VAL A 297 0.48 -18.04 -9.68
N LEU A 298 0.38 -16.92 -10.41
CA LEU A 298 -0.27 -16.81 -11.70
C LEU A 298 0.78 -16.96 -12.83
N PRO A 299 0.66 -17.99 -13.69
CA PRO A 299 1.59 -18.18 -14.79
C PRO A 299 1.66 -17.01 -15.75
N SER A 300 0.52 -16.36 -16.00
CA SER A 300 0.43 -15.19 -16.88
C SER A 300 1.19 -13.99 -16.32
N ALA A 301 1.23 -13.82 -15.00
CA ALA A 301 1.95 -12.75 -14.33
C ALA A 301 3.47 -12.98 -14.41
N ALA A 302 3.94 -14.20 -14.12
CA ALA A 302 5.33 -14.60 -14.31
C ALA A 302 5.78 -14.47 -15.77
N HIS A 303 4.93 -14.88 -16.72
CA HIS A 303 5.17 -14.74 -18.17
C HIS A 303 5.35 -13.28 -18.60
N LEU A 304 4.46 -12.37 -18.17
CA LEU A 304 4.56 -10.94 -18.49
C LEU A 304 5.83 -10.33 -17.89
N THR A 305 6.14 -10.66 -16.63
CA THR A 305 7.38 -10.21 -15.97
C THR A 305 8.62 -10.62 -16.76
N ALA A 306 8.72 -11.90 -17.11
CA ALA A 306 9.85 -12.44 -17.86
C ALA A 306 9.96 -11.82 -19.26
N SER A 307 8.81 -11.64 -19.94
CA SER A 307 8.72 -10.99 -21.25
C SER A 307 9.24 -9.55 -21.21
N MET A 308 8.84 -8.77 -20.20
CA MET A 308 9.20 -7.36 -20.09
C MET A 308 10.70 -7.16 -19.89
N ILE A 309 11.34 -7.99 -19.05
CA ILE A 309 12.78 -7.87 -18.79
C ILE A 309 13.58 -8.40 -20.00
N ALA A 310 13.20 -9.55 -20.57
CA ALA A 310 13.84 -10.10 -21.78
C ALA A 310 13.74 -9.13 -22.98
N GLY A 311 12.66 -8.35 -23.03
CA GLY A 311 12.44 -7.35 -24.08
C GLY A 311 13.36 -6.13 -24.04
N ALA A 312 14.11 -5.92 -22.95
CA ALA A 312 15.03 -4.79 -22.83
C ALA A 312 16.23 -4.89 -23.79
N HIS A 313 16.81 -6.09 -23.95
CA HIS A 313 17.87 -6.35 -24.94
C HIS A 313 17.50 -7.59 -25.74
N PRO A 314 16.56 -7.46 -26.68
CA PRO A 314 16.00 -8.63 -27.33
C PRO A 314 17.06 -9.44 -28.06
N THR A 315 18.07 -8.82 -28.68
CA THR A 315 19.11 -9.54 -29.44
C THR A 315 20.06 -10.40 -28.60
N VAL A 316 20.01 -10.30 -27.27
CA VAL A 316 20.91 -11.01 -26.36
C VAL A 316 20.30 -12.36 -25.94
N LYS A 317 21.08 -13.44 -26.09
CA LYS A 317 20.69 -14.77 -25.62
C LYS A 317 21.05 -14.97 -24.15
N TYR A 318 20.23 -15.70 -23.42
CA TYR A 318 20.50 -16.13 -22.04
C TYR A 318 20.19 -17.61 -21.87
N GLU A 319 20.75 -18.28 -20.86
CA GLU A 319 20.58 -19.73 -20.71
C GLU A 319 19.31 -20.11 -19.95
N GLN A 320 18.90 -19.27 -19.00
CA GLN A 320 17.77 -19.50 -18.11
C GLN A 320 17.24 -18.17 -17.56
N SER A 321 16.01 -18.19 -17.03
CA SER A 321 15.39 -17.09 -16.30
C SER A 321 14.97 -17.57 -14.91
N LEU A 322 15.16 -16.75 -13.88
CA LEU A 322 14.69 -17.04 -12.52
C LEU A 322 13.34 -16.36 -12.20
N ILE A 323 12.56 -16.02 -13.23
CA ILE A 323 11.16 -15.64 -13.08
C ILE A 323 10.32 -16.92 -13.18
N MET A 324 9.68 -17.31 -12.08
CA MET A 324 9.06 -18.62 -11.92
C MET A 324 7.58 -18.52 -11.55
N THR A 325 6.80 -19.45 -12.07
CA THR A 325 5.47 -19.74 -11.54
C THR A 325 5.59 -20.69 -10.35
N VAL A 326 5.09 -20.27 -9.19
CA VAL A 326 5.12 -21.07 -7.96
C VAL A 326 3.79 -21.78 -7.73
N PRO A 327 3.79 -23.07 -7.36
CA PRO A 327 2.55 -23.81 -7.20
C PRO A 327 1.70 -23.29 -6.03
N TYR A 328 0.38 -23.22 -6.19
CA TYR A 328 -0.54 -22.71 -5.16
C TYR A 328 -1.86 -23.49 -5.13
N GLY A 329 -2.37 -23.79 -3.94
CA GLY A 329 -3.60 -24.56 -3.74
C GLY A 329 -3.36 -26.03 -3.41
N TYR A 330 -4.37 -26.86 -3.65
CA TYR A 330 -4.29 -28.30 -3.42
C TYR A 330 -3.98 -29.04 -4.72
N MET A 331 -2.83 -29.71 -4.81
CA MET A 331 -2.39 -30.45 -6.00
C MET A 331 -1.98 -31.87 -5.63
N ASP A 332 -2.56 -32.86 -6.30
CA ASP A 332 -2.20 -34.29 -6.20
C ASP A 332 -2.11 -34.86 -4.76
N GLY A 333 -2.88 -34.31 -3.82
CA GLY A 333 -2.89 -34.73 -2.42
C GLY A 333 -2.07 -33.85 -1.47
N ASP A 334 -1.23 -32.96 -2.01
CA ASP A 334 -0.36 -32.06 -1.28
C ASP A 334 -0.85 -30.60 -1.34
N ILE A 335 -0.35 -29.79 -0.41
CA ILE A 335 -0.69 -28.37 -0.27
C ILE A 335 0.51 -27.54 -0.72
N ALA A 336 0.26 -26.57 -1.59
CA ALA A 336 1.22 -25.55 -1.95
C ALA A 336 0.70 -24.16 -1.58
N LEU A 337 1.58 -23.32 -1.04
CA LEU A 337 1.28 -21.96 -0.58
C LEU A 337 2.02 -20.91 -1.42
N GLY A 338 2.44 -21.27 -2.63
CA GLY A 338 3.20 -20.40 -3.52
C GLY A 338 4.55 -20.04 -2.89
N ALA A 339 4.91 -18.76 -2.98
CA ALA A 339 6.17 -18.29 -2.44
C ALA A 339 6.25 -18.38 -0.90
N LEU A 340 5.12 -18.56 -0.20
CA LEU A 340 5.13 -18.72 1.26
C LEU A 340 5.79 -20.04 1.69
N ASP A 341 5.82 -21.06 0.83
CA ASP A 341 6.54 -22.31 1.12
C ASP A 341 8.05 -22.07 1.27
N LEU A 342 8.58 -21.00 0.66
CA LEU A 342 9.97 -20.58 0.81
C LEU A 342 10.32 -20.11 2.23
N LEU A 343 9.34 -19.97 3.14
CA LEU A 343 9.59 -19.81 4.57
C LEU A 343 10.23 -21.06 5.18
N ASN A 344 9.99 -22.24 4.61
CA ASN A 344 10.71 -23.45 4.97
C ASN A 344 12.08 -23.46 4.26
N PRO A 345 13.21 -23.48 4.98
CA PRO A 345 14.55 -23.49 4.37
C PRO A 345 14.82 -24.74 3.52
N GLN A 346 14.08 -25.82 3.75
CA GLN A 346 14.18 -27.07 3.00
C GLN A 346 13.18 -27.16 1.85
N ALA A 347 12.30 -26.18 1.68
CA ALA A 347 11.37 -26.17 0.56
C ALA A 347 12.15 -26.09 -0.74
N LYS A 348 11.85 -27.04 -1.62
CA LYS A 348 12.24 -26.99 -3.02
C LYS A 348 11.01 -26.52 -3.77
N LEU A 349 11.13 -25.41 -4.49
CA LEU A 349 10.07 -25.00 -5.41
C LEU A 349 10.10 -25.97 -6.58
N THR A 350 9.03 -26.74 -6.74
CA THR A 350 8.75 -27.43 -8.00
C THR A 350 8.35 -26.35 -9.00
N GLU A 351 9.19 -26.10 -10.00
CA GLU A 351 8.82 -25.20 -11.09
C GLU A 351 7.63 -25.81 -11.84
N MET A 352 6.51 -25.10 -11.97
CA MET A 352 5.46 -25.53 -12.88
C MET A 352 6.01 -25.45 -14.31
N ALA A 353 5.82 -26.49 -15.12
CA ALA A 353 6.42 -26.74 -16.45
C ALA A 353 6.19 -25.65 -17.54
N ILE A 354 5.66 -24.49 -17.17
CA ILE A 354 5.35 -23.36 -18.04
C ILE A 354 6.60 -22.50 -18.27
N THR A 355 7.53 -22.41 -17.31
CA THR A 355 8.81 -21.69 -17.48
C THR A 355 10.00 -22.58 -17.85
N ALA A 356 9.87 -23.91 -17.70
CA ALA A 356 10.97 -24.87 -17.80
C ALA A 356 11.07 -25.64 -19.15
N LYS A 357 10.74 -25.04 -20.29
CA LYS A 357 11.17 -25.59 -21.60
C LYS A 357 12.39 -24.85 -22.15
N ALA A 358 13.48 -24.83 -21.38
CA ALA A 358 14.79 -24.46 -21.92
C ALA A 358 15.40 -25.69 -22.62
N ALA A 359 15.22 -25.79 -23.94
CA ALA A 359 15.86 -26.82 -24.74
C ALA A 359 17.33 -26.47 -24.97
N GLU A 360 18.25 -27.25 -24.40
CA GLU A 360 19.56 -27.45 -25.01
C GLU A 360 19.30 -27.88 -26.47
N GLY A 361 20.02 -27.27 -27.41
CA GLY A 361 19.86 -27.57 -28.84
C GLY A 361 19.86 -29.08 -29.07
N MET A 362 18.74 -29.58 -29.63
CA MET A 362 18.40 -30.99 -29.93
C MET A 362 17.55 -31.72 -28.85
N GLY A 363 16.25 -31.41 -28.80
CA GLY A 363 15.21 -32.31 -28.28
C GLY A 363 14.50 -31.85 -27.00
N GLU A 364 13.18 -32.07 -26.95
CA GLU A 364 12.37 -31.86 -25.74
C GLU A 364 12.77 -32.87 -24.65
N LYS A 365 13.36 -32.38 -23.56
CA LYS A 365 13.40 -33.09 -22.28
C LYS A 365 12.99 -32.13 -21.18
N GLU A 366 12.01 -32.53 -20.38
CA GLU A 366 11.68 -31.90 -19.11
C GLU A 366 12.92 -31.99 -18.19
N LYS A 367 13.54 -30.86 -17.87
CA LYS A 367 14.43 -30.78 -16.71
C LYS A 367 13.56 -30.46 -15.50
N GLU A 368 13.60 -31.31 -14.48
CA GLU A 368 13.16 -30.90 -13.14
C GLU A 368 14.18 -29.89 -12.58
N THR A 369 14.03 -28.61 -12.92
CA THR A 369 14.86 -27.52 -12.39
C THR A 369 14.33 -27.09 -11.03
N TRP A 370 14.84 -27.71 -9.97
CA TRP A 370 14.62 -27.23 -8.61
C TRP A 370 15.46 -25.97 -8.38
N ALA A 371 14.84 -24.79 -8.29
CA ALA A 371 15.53 -23.60 -7.84
C ALA A 371 15.61 -23.58 -6.30
N THR A 372 16.80 -23.74 -5.74
CA THR A 372 17.01 -23.43 -4.32
C THR A 372 17.18 -21.93 -4.16
N LEU A 373 16.25 -21.31 -3.43
CA LEU A 373 16.33 -19.91 -3.04
C LEU A 373 16.69 -19.84 -1.56
N PRO A 374 17.99 -19.86 -1.20
CA PRO A 374 18.40 -19.93 0.19
C PRO A 374 17.97 -18.70 0.99
N HIS A 375 17.96 -18.85 2.32
CA HIS A 375 17.81 -17.73 3.23
C HIS A 375 19.10 -16.90 3.27
N ALA A 376 18.97 -15.64 3.67
CA ALA A 376 20.08 -14.70 3.83
C ALA A 376 21.02 -14.63 2.62
N SER A 377 20.48 -14.68 1.40
CA SER A 377 21.25 -14.67 0.15
C SER A 377 20.90 -13.52 -0.79
N PHE A 378 19.90 -12.69 -0.47
CA PHE A 378 19.43 -11.64 -1.37
C PHE A 378 19.96 -10.26 -0.96
N ASP A 379 20.46 -9.50 -1.92
CA ASP A 379 20.96 -8.13 -1.77
C ASP A 379 19.83 -7.12 -1.64
N LEU A 380 18.73 -7.36 -2.35
CA LEU A 380 17.51 -6.57 -2.29
C LEU A 380 16.30 -7.51 -2.39
N VAL A 381 15.36 -7.34 -1.48
CA VAL A 381 14.01 -7.90 -1.61
C VAL A 381 13.05 -6.74 -1.80
N ALA A 382 12.52 -6.59 -3.01
CA ALA A 382 11.56 -5.55 -3.37
C ALA A 382 10.22 -6.18 -3.74
N MET A 383 9.12 -5.78 -3.10
CA MET A 383 7.81 -6.42 -3.34
C MET A 383 6.63 -5.50 -3.04
N ASN A 384 5.52 -5.77 -3.73
CA ASN A 384 4.19 -5.34 -3.36
C ASN A 384 3.35 -6.59 -3.02
N PRO A 385 3.43 -7.10 -1.78
CA PRO A 385 2.75 -8.33 -1.41
C PRO A 385 1.23 -8.17 -1.40
N PRO A 386 0.46 -9.26 -1.54
CA PRO A 386 -0.99 -9.22 -1.40
C PRO A 386 -1.45 -8.75 -0.01
N PHE A 387 -2.51 -7.92 0.05
CA PHE A 387 -3.05 -7.36 1.30
C PHE A 387 -4.23 -8.16 1.88
N THR A 388 -4.48 -9.38 1.39
CA THR A 388 -5.67 -10.14 1.80
C THR A 388 -5.64 -10.49 3.29
N ARG A 389 -6.80 -10.36 3.95
CA ARG A 389 -6.98 -10.83 5.33
C ARG A 389 -7.77 -12.15 5.34
N PRO A 390 -7.38 -13.13 6.18
CA PRO A 390 -8.13 -14.36 6.38
C PRO A 390 -9.41 -14.16 7.23
N THR A 391 -9.68 -12.94 7.72
CA THR A 391 -10.81 -12.63 8.62
C THR A 391 -11.88 -11.74 7.93
N ASN A 392 -13.14 -12.18 7.99
CA ASN A 392 -14.32 -11.64 7.27
C ASN A 392 -14.81 -10.24 7.73
N HIS A 393 -14.04 -9.16 7.49
CA HIS A 393 -14.46 -7.82 7.92
C HIS A 393 -14.54 -6.74 6.83
N GLU A 394 -14.28 -7.04 5.55
CA GLU A 394 -14.34 -6.04 4.46
C GLU A 394 -15.20 -6.52 3.27
N GLY A 395 -16.20 -5.70 2.90
CA GLY A 395 -16.89 -5.76 1.61
C GLY A 395 -17.85 -6.93 1.35
N SER A 396 -18.16 -7.12 0.06
CA SER A 396 -19.10 -8.09 -0.53
C SER A 396 -18.70 -9.57 -0.39
N ARG A 397 -17.67 -9.88 0.40
CA ARG A 397 -17.13 -11.24 0.63
C ARG A 397 -17.49 -11.83 2.00
N ARG A 398 -18.59 -11.37 2.62
CA ARG A 398 -19.08 -11.91 3.92
C ARG A 398 -19.28 -13.43 3.90
N ASP A 399 -19.56 -13.99 2.73
CA ASP A 399 -19.91 -15.41 2.55
C ASP A 399 -18.71 -16.30 2.19
N VAL A 400 -17.49 -15.75 2.07
CA VAL A 400 -16.27 -16.53 1.77
C VAL A 400 -15.57 -16.92 3.08
N PRO A 401 -15.36 -18.22 3.38
CA PRO A 401 -14.83 -18.68 4.68
C PRO A 401 -13.38 -18.24 4.97
N ASN A 402 -12.53 -18.10 3.95
CA ASN A 402 -11.17 -17.58 4.08
C ASN A 402 -10.68 -16.93 2.76
N PRO A 403 -10.78 -15.60 2.63
CA PRO A 403 -10.45 -14.89 1.38
C PRO A 403 -9.01 -15.09 0.88
N MET A 404 -8.06 -15.39 1.76
CA MET A 404 -6.65 -15.65 1.40
C MET A 404 -6.50 -16.92 0.55
N PHE A 405 -7.26 -17.97 0.88
CA PHE A 405 -7.15 -19.28 0.20
C PHE A 405 -8.35 -19.57 -0.70
N ALA A 406 -9.25 -18.61 -0.91
CA ALA A 406 -10.45 -18.80 -1.71
C ALA A 406 -10.20 -18.75 -3.23
N ALA A 407 -9.00 -18.36 -3.66
CA ALA A 407 -8.60 -18.44 -5.06
C ALA A 407 -8.46 -19.89 -5.52
N PHE A 408 -8.61 -20.14 -6.84
CA PHE A 408 -8.40 -21.43 -7.49
C PHE A 408 -9.32 -22.57 -7.01
N ASP A 409 -10.62 -22.29 -6.85
CA ASP A 409 -11.67 -23.29 -6.50
C ASP A 409 -11.41 -24.14 -5.25
N ASN A 410 -10.56 -23.67 -4.33
CA ASN A 410 -10.26 -24.39 -3.10
C ASN A 410 -11.52 -24.52 -2.23
N THR A 411 -11.92 -25.76 -1.95
CA THR A 411 -13.02 -26.08 -1.03
C THR A 411 -12.74 -25.56 0.39
N PRO A 412 -13.76 -25.31 1.22
CA PRO A 412 -13.57 -24.87 2.61
C PRO A 412 -12.64 -25.78 3.44
N GLU A 413 -12.62 -27.08 3.16
CA GLU A 413 -11.70 -28.03 3.79
C GLU A 413 -10.25 -27.82 3.35
N GLN A 414 -10.00 -27.59 2.05
CA GLN A 414 -8.68 -27.26 1.52
C GLN A 414 -8.19 -25.93 2.09
N GLN A 415 -9.03 -24.89 2.13
CA GLN A 415 -8.72 -23.59 2.74
C GLN A 415 -8.29 -23.73 4.21
N LYS A 416 -8.97 -24.60 4.98
CA LYS A 416 -8.62 -24.88 6.38
C LYS A 416 -7.25 -25.56 6.50
N LYS A 417 -6.93 -26.50 5.61
CA LYS A 417 -5.61 -27.16 5.59
C LYS A 417 -4.50 -26.17 5.21
N MET A 418 -4.71 -25.32 4.21
CA MET A 418 -3.78 -24.25 3.81
C MET A 418 -3.53 -23.26 4.94
N ALA A 419 -4.58 -22.85 5.65
CA ALA A 419 -4.46 -21.99 6.83
C ALA A 419 -3.65 -22.65 7.95
N ALA A 420 -3.83 -23.96 8.17
CA ALA A 420 -3.05 -24.70 9.15
C ALA A 420 -1.57 -24.81 8.76
N ALA A 421 -1.26 -25.05 7.48
CA ALA A 421 0.10 -25.07 6.96
C ALA A 421 0.78 -23.70 7.11
N THR A 422 0.08 -22.63 6.71
CA THR A 422 0.56 -21.24 6.85
C THR A 422 0.83 -20.89 8.32
N LYS A 423 -0.05 -21.29 9.24
CA LYS A 423 0.14 -21.09 10.68
C LYS A 423 1.38 -21.81 11.22
N ARG A 424 1.73 -22.98 10.68
CA ARG A 424 2.96 -23.71 11.05
C ARG A 424 4.21 -22.97 10.57
N LEU A 425 4.21 -22.49 9.32
CA LEU A 425 5.35 -21.76 8.74
C LEU A 425 5.63 -20.41 9.42
N THR A 426 4.57 -19.77 9.92
CA THR A 426 4.60 -18.45 10.57
C THR A 426 4.70 -18.52 12.09
N ALA A 427 4.72 -19.71 12.70
CA ALA A 427 4.83 -19.87 14.14
C ALA A 427 6.11 -19.20 14.67
N GLY A 428 5.97 -18.37 15.72
CA GLY A 428 7.09 -17.66 16.35
C GLY A 428 7.65 -16.48 15.54
N THR A 429 6.94 -16.03 14.49
CA THR A 429 7.35 -14.89 13.65
C THR A 429 6.53 -13.63 13.96
N SER A 430 6.82 -12.52 13.28
CA SER A 430 6.05 -11.27 13.38
C SER A 430 4.75 -11.28 12.56
N ALA A 431 4.46 -12.34 11.81
CA ALA A 431 3.25 -12.42 10.99
C ALA A 431 1.99 -12.51 11.86
N SER A 432 0.91 -11.85 11.41
CA SER A 432 -0.35 -11.82 12.13
C SER A 432 -1.52 -12.03 11.17
N GLY A 433 -2.42 -12.96 11.51
CA GLY A 433 -3.64 -13.19 10.74
C GLY A 433 -4.51 -11.94 10.61
N ASN A 434 -4.53 -11.07 11.62
CA ASN A 434 -5.28 -9.81 11.56
C ASN A 434 -4.57 -8.73 10.73
N ALA A 435 -3.25 -8.77 10.64
CA ALA A 435 -2.47 -7.89 9.76
C ALA A 435 -2.62 -8.28 8.28
N GLY A 436 -2.88 -9.56 8.01
CA GLY A 436 -3.07 -10.11 6.67
C GLY A 436 -1.79 -10.66 6.06
N GLU A 437 -1.90 -11.09 4.81
CA GLU A 437 -0.86 -11.81 4.06
C GLU A 437 0.45 -11.03 3.90
N ALA A 438 0.37 -9.72 3.70
CA ALA A 438 1.54 -8.84 3.62
C ALA A 438 2.47 -8.95 4.85
N SER A 439 1.94 -9.24 6.05
CA SER A 439 2.77 -9.48 7.24
C SER A 439 3.60 -10.77 7.15
N ILE A 440 3.09 -11.78 6.43
CA ILE A 440 3.78 -13.04 6.15
C ILE A 440 4.89 -12.80 5.12
N PHE A 441 4.62 -12.03 4.07
CA PHE A 441 5.62 -11.65 3.08
C PHE A 441 6.74 -10.79 3.65
N LEU A 442 6.46 -9.92 4.64
CA LEU A 442 7.52 -9.24 5.39
C LEU A 442 8.44 -10.23 6.13
N VAL A 443 7.88 -11.28 6.73
CA VAL A 443 8.70 -12.36 7.34
C VAL A 443 9.51 -13.11 6.28
N LEU A 444 8.94 -13.36 5.11
CA LEU A 444 9.67 -13.97 4.00
C LEU A 444 10.83 -13.09 3.54
N ALA A 445 10.60 -11.79 3.34
CA ALA A 445 11.63 -10.82 3.02
C ALA A 445 12.73 -10.80 4.08
N ASP A 446 12.38 -10.77 5.37
CA ASP A 446 13.33 -10.82 6.49
C ASP A 446 14.16 -12.11 6.50
N ARG A 447 13.60 -13.25 6.10
CA ARG A 447 14.38 -14.50 6.01
C ARG A 447 15.29 -14.55 4.78
N LYS A 448 14.89 -13.94 3.67
CA LYS A 448 15.59 -14.05 2.38
C LYS A 448 16.71 -13.01 2.24
N VAL A 449 16.48 -11.77 2.69
CA VAL A 449 17.50 -10.72 2.61
C VAL A 449 18.71 -11.07 3.48
N ARG A 450 19.92 -10.88 2.95
CA ARG A 450 21.17 -11.12 3.70
C ARG A 450 21.47 -10.01 4.69
N ASP A 451 22.36 -10.27 5.65
CA ASP A 451 22.90 -9.20 6.48
C ASP A 451 23.63 -8.16 5.61
N GLY A 452 23.30 -6.89 5.80
CA GLY A 452 23.72 -5.78 4.95
C GLY A 452 22.88 -5.60 3.68
N GLY A 453 21.94 -6.50 3.36
CA GLY A 453 21.01 -6.33 2.24
C GLY A 453 19.86 -5.36 2.56
N MET A 454 19.03 -5.08 1.57
CA MET A 454 17.94 -4.10 1.61
C MET A 454 16.56 -4.77 1.48
N VAL A 455 15.57 -4.21 2.16
CA VAL A 455 14.15 -4.47 1.87
C VAL A 455 13.50 -3.20 1.36
N ALA A 456 12.64 -3.32 0.35
CA ALA A 456 11.90 -2.22 -0.25
C ALA A 456 10.45 -2.68 -0.51
N LEU A 457 9.51 -2.27 0.33
CA LEU A 457 8.17 -2.87 0.39
C LEU A 457 7.09 -1.82 0.16
N VAL A 458 6.11 -2.14 -0.68
CA VAL A 458 4.81 -1.46 -0.70
C VAL A 458 3.93 -2.16 0.34
N MET A 459 3.39 -1.46 1.31
CA MET A 459 2.66 -2.05 2.44
C MET A 459 1.37 -1.26 2.69
N PRO A 460 0.30 -1.86 3.24
CA PRO A 460 -0.86 -1.09 3.64
C PRO A 460 -0.45 -0.09 4.73
N LEU A 461 -1.03 1.12 4.74
CA LEU A 461 -0.70 2.16 5.73
C LEU A 461 -0.84 1.66 7.19
N SER A 462 -1.70 0.67 7.42
CA SER A 462 -1.87 -0.02 8.69
C SER A 462 -0.59 -0.67 9.22
N LEU A 463 0.44 -0.93 8.41
CA LEU A 463 1.78 -1.26 8.92
C LEU A 463 2.28 -0.20 9.90
N MET A 464 2.07 1.08 9.58
CA MET A 464 2.47 2.21 10.42
C MET A 464 1.51 2.42 11.60
N LEU A 465 0.20 2.30 11.38
CA LEU A 465 -0.83 2.77 12.33
C LEU A 465 -1.70 1.68 12.99
N GLY A 466 -1.62 0.43 12.54
CA GLY A 466 -2.49 -0.65 12.99
C GLY A 466 -1.92 -1.43 14.17
N GLU A 467 -2.76 -1.79 15.13
CA GLU A 467 -2.39 -2.57 16.32
C GLU A 467 -1.80 -3.94 15.94
N SER A 468 -2.44 -4.65 15.00
CA SER A 468 -2.02 -5.99 14.57
C SER A 468 -0.65 -6.04 13.88
N TRP A 469 -0.09 -4.88 13.54
CA TRP A 469 1.20 -4.73 12.89
C TRP A 469 2.35 -4.40 13.85
N GLU A 470 2.08 -4.30 15.16
CA GLU A 470 3.11 -4.04 16.16
C GLU A 470 4.28 -5.04 16.11
N PRO A 471 4.08 -6.36 15.98
CA PRO A 471 5.20 -7.30 15.86
C PRO A 471 6.05 -7.05 14.60
N SER A 472 5.43 -6.58 13.51
CA SER A 472 6.13 -6.23 12.27
C SER A 472 6.96 -4.95 12.42
N ARG A 473 6.40 -3.91 13.07
CA ARG A 473 7.15 -2.70 13.41
C ARG A 473 8.32 -3.00 14.36
N ALA A 474 8.11 -3.88 15.35
CA ALA A 474 9.16 -4.31 16.26
C ALA A 474 10.28 -5.12 15.57
N LEU A 475 9.95 -5.92 14.54
CA LEU A 475 10.93 -6.59 13.70
C LEU A 475 11.78 -5.55 12.94
N LEU A 476 11.13 -4.59 12.29
CA LEU A 476 11.80 -3.54 11.51
C LEU A 476 12.70 -2.67 12.40
N SER A 477 12.19 -2.19 13.55
CA SER A 477 12.96 -1.31 14.45
C SER A 477 14.15 -2.00 15.13
N LYS A 478 14.16 -3.33 15.26
CA LYS A 478 15.24 -4.08 15.92
C LYS A 478 16.30 -4.61 14.97
N LYS A 479 15.92 -4.97 13.74
CA LYS A 479 16.79 -5.65 12.77
C LYS A 479 17.25 -4.77 11.61
N TYR A 480 16.65 -3.60 11.43
CA TYR A 480 16.91 -2.75 10.28
C TYR A 480 17.38 -1.35 10.69
N SER A 481 18.30 -0.81 9.90
CA SER A 481 18.89 0.51 10.05
C SER A 481 18.52 1.39 8.86
N GLY A 482 18.53 2.71 9.05
CA GLY A 482 18.25 3.65 7.96
C GLY A 482 16.83 3.53 7.43
N LEU A 483 15.87 3.22 8.31
CA LEU A 483 14.47 3.04 7.95
C LEU A 483 13.89 4.35 7.39
N VAL A 484 13.38 4.28 6.16
CA VAL A 484 12.59 5.34 5.52
C VAL A 484 11.17 4.83 5.32
N ALA A 485 10.19 5.53 5.88
CA ALA A 485 8.77 5.24 5.72
C ALA A 485 8.08 6.41 5.00
N LEU A 486 7.40 6.13 3.90
CA LEU A 486 6.73 7.14 3.09
C LEU A 486 5.22 6.93 3.06
N SER A 487 4.46 8.02 3.08
CA SER A 487 3.01 8.03 2.85
C SER A 487 2.61 9.21 1.97
N ILE A 488 1.37 9.23 1.48
CA ILE A 488 0.83 10.36 0.70
C ILE A 488 -0.28 11.03 1.51
N ALA A 489 -0.25 12.35 1.64
CA ALA A 489 -1.22 13.10 2.43
C ALA A 489 -2.66 12.88 1.94
N GLY A 490 -2.86 12.87 0.61
CA GLY A 490 -4.03 12.46 -0.20
C GLY A 490 -5.41 12.53 0.47
N ALA A 491 -6.37 13.24 -0.13
CA ALA A 491 -7.71 13.36 0.45
C ALA A 491 -8.51 12.06 0.27
N THR A 492 -8.42 11.44 -0.90
CA THR A 492 -9.14 10.21 -1.23
C THR A 492 -8.30 8.96 -0.96
N ASP A 493 -8.91 7.78 -0.99
CA ASP A 493 -8.17 6.51 -0.87
C ASP A 493 -7.22 6.31 -2.06
N GLU A 494 -7.70 6.60 -3.28
CA GLU A 494 -6.91 6.53 -4.51
C GLU A 494 -5.69 7.48 -4.49
N GLU A 495 -5.90 8.73 -4.05
CA GLU A 495 -4.83 9.73 -3.94
C GLU A 495 -3.78 9.35 -2.87
N SER A 496 -4.16 8.54 -1.88
CA SER A 496 -3.31 8.15 -0.76
C SER A 496 -2.57 6.82 -0.97
N SER A 497 -2.65 6.27 -2.18
CA SER A 497 -2.06 5.00 -2.54
C SER A 497 -0.88 5.13 -3.52
N PHE A 498 0.05 4.19 -3.45
CA PHE A 498 1.14 4.04 -4.41
C PHE A 498 0.76 3.09 -5.57
N SER A 499 -0.23 2.23 -5.37
CA SER A 499 -0.81 1.32 -6.36
C SER A 499 -2.04 1.90 -7.04
N ALA A 500 -2.38 1.40 -8.23
CA ALA A 500 -3.61 1.74 -8.91
C ALA A 500 -4.83 1.07 -8.26
N ASP A 501 -5.98 1.75 -8.31
CA ASP A 501 -7.32 1.18 -8.03
C ASP A 501 -7.50 0.49 -6.68
N THR A 502 -6.87 0.98 -5.61
CA THR A 502 -7.09 0.48 -4.25
C THR A 502 -7.99 1.40 -3.45
N ASP A 503 -8.89 0.81 -2.68
CA ASP A 503 -9.78 1.50 -1.73
C ASP A 503 -9.12 1.71 -0.36
N MET A 504 -7.78 1.70 -0.31
CA MET A 504 -7.05 1.81 0.93
C MET A 504 -5.68 2.49 0.75
N ALA A 505 -5.27 3.26 1.74
CA ALA A 505 -3.98 3.95 1.75
C ALA A 505 -2.79 2.99 1.88
N GLU A 506 -1.65 3.38 1.32
CA GLU A 506 -0.42 2.60 1.31
C GLU A 506 0.75 3.39 1.90
N CYS A 507 1.81 2.67 2.25
CA CYS A 507 3.10 3.23 2.61
C CYS A 507 4.23 2.49 1.88
N LEU A 508 5.31 3.21 1.61
CA LEU A 508 6.56 2.60 1.14
C LEU A 508 7.51 2.48 2.33
N VAL A 509 8.18 1.34 2.46
CA VAL A 509 9.18 1.10 3.50
C VAL A 509 10.49 0.64 2.85
N VAL A 510 11.57 1.38 3.09
CA VAL A 510 12.91 1.01 2.66
C VAL A 510 13.82 0.95 3.88
N ALA A 511 14.56 -0.14 4.04
CA ALA A 511 15.47 -0.28 5.17
C ALA A 511 16.59 -1.29 4.86
N ARG A 512 17.73 -1.10 5.53
CA ARG A 512 18.86 -2.01 5.43
C ARG A 512 18.84 -3.01 6.57
N ARG A 513 18.94 -4.31 6.29
CA ARG A 513 19.12 -5.34 7.32
C ARG A 513 20.47 -5.17 7.97
N SER A 514 20.51 -4.46 9.08
CA SER A 514 21.68 -4.28 9.91
C SER A 514 21.22 -3.77 11.27
N LYS A 515 22.00 -4.05 12.31
CA LYS A 515 21.65 -3.60 13.66
C LYS A 515 21.60 -2.05 13.68
N PRO A 516 20.47 -1.44 14.06
CA PRO A 516 20.35 0.02 14.08
C PRO A 516 21.34 0.62 15.07
N GLN A 517 21.94 1.75 14.67
CA GLN A 517 22.83 2.55 15.53
C GLN A 517 22.03 3.55 16.38
N ASP A 518 20.91 4.04 15.84
CA ASP A 518 19.95 4.89 16.51
C ASP A 518 18.53 4.31 16.35
N ASN A 519 17.67 4.52 17.35
CA ASN A 519 16.29 4.07 17.30
C ASN A 519 15.41 5.13 16.61
N ARG A 520 15.74 5.46 15.36
CA ARG A 520 15.14 6.57 14.61
C ARG A 520 14.88 6.19 13.16
N ALA A 521 13.85 6.81 12.58
CA ALA A 521 13.52 6.67 11.18
C ALA A 521 13.31 8.03 10.51
N THR A 522 13.40 8.02 9.18
CA THR A 522 12.99 9.15 8.33
C THR A 522 11.57 8.89 7.83
N PHE A 523 10.67 9.82 8.09
CA PHE A 523 9.31 9.81 7.60
C PHE A 523 9.17 10.85 6.50
N VAL A 524 8.61 10.45 5.36
CA VAL A 524 8.32 11.36 4.25
C VAL A 524 6.82 11.33 3.98
N VAL A 525 6.21 12.51 3.87
CA VAL A 525 4.82 12.64 3.44
C VAL A 525 4.80 13.41 2.13
N LEU A 526 4.43 12.73 1.05
CA LEU A 526 4.24 13.35 -0.25
C LEU A 526 2.89 14.05 -0.30
N LYS A 527 2.80 15.14 -1.06
CA LYS A 527 1.54 15.83 -1.31
C LYS A 527 0.61 14.96 -2.18
N GLU A 528 1.18 14.36 -3.21
CA GLU A 528 0.50 13.54 -4.21
C GLU A 528 1.42 12.41 -4.68
N ARG A 529 0.81 11.34 -5.22
CA ARG A 529 1.56 10.26 -5.88
C ARG A 529 2.33 10.84 -7.08
N PRO A 530 3.60 10.46 -7.30
CA PRO A 530 4.34 10.90 -8.49
C PRO A 530 3.58 10.54 -9.78
N ALA A 531 3.49 11.48 -10.72
CA ALA A 531 2.68 11.29 -11.93
C ALA A 531 3.32 10.35 -12.97
N ASN A 532 4.64 10.17 -12.93
CA ASN A 532 5.38 9.31 -13.86
C ASN A 532 6.71 8.82 -13.23
N SER A 533 7.37 7.86 -13.89
CA SER A 533 8.60 7.21 -13.42
C SER A 533 9.76 8.20 -13.20
N MET A 534 9.89 9.22 -14.04
CA MET A 534 10.91 10.27 -13.88
C MET A 534 10.73 11.02 -12.55
N LEU A 535 9.50 11.45 -12.26
CA LEU A 535 9.17 12.13 -11.00
C LEU A 535 9.41 11.20 -9.80
N GLY A 536 9.07 9.92 -9.94
CA GLY A 536 9.34 8.91 -8.91
C GLY A 536 10.83 8.81 -8.58
N ALA A 537 11.67 8.57 -9.59
CA ALA A 537 13.13 8.46 -9.44
C ALA A 537 13.75 9.76 -8.88
N SER A 538 13.37 10.92 -9.43
CA SER A 538 13.86 12.22 -8.98
C SER A 538 13.47 12.50 -7.52
N THR A 539 12.29 12.03 -7.09
CA THR A 539 11.83 12.19 -5.70
C THR A 539 12.69 11.34 -4.77
N ALA A 540 13.04 10.12 -5.17
CA ALA A 540 13.97 9.27 -4.41
C ALA A 540 15.34 9.95 -4.25
N ASP A 541 15.92 10.46 -5.33
CA ASP A 541 17.22 11.15 -5.31
C ASP A 541 17.18 12.39 -4.40
N GLN A 542 16.10 13.18 -4.46
CA GLN A 542 15.92 14.34 -3.58
C GLN A 542 15.79 13.95 -2.10
N ILE A 543 15.10 12.84 -1.79
CA ILE A 543 15.02 12.31 -0.42
C ILE A 543 16.41 11.90 0.07
N HIS A 544 17.18 11.19 -0.74
CA HIS A 544 18.55 10.79 -0.40
C HIS A 544 19.46 11.99 -0.14
N ARG A 545 19.41 13.01 -1.00
CA ARG A 545 20.16 14.26 -0.79
C ARG A 545 19.81 14.90 0.54
N LEU A 546 18.51 15.00 0.86
CA LEU A 546 18.05 15.55 2.13
C LEU A 546 18.56 14.75 3.33
N ILE A 547 18.49 13.42 3.27
CA ILE A 547 19.03 12.53 4.32
C ILE A 547 20.54 12.73 4.46
N ALA A 548 21.28 12.79 3.35
CA ALA A 548 22.73 12.96 3.32
C ALA A 548 23.19 14.30 3.91
N THR A 549 22.41 15.38 3.77
CA THR A 549 22.73 16.68 4.40
C THR A 549 22.69 16.65 5.94
N LYS A 550 22.05 15.63 6.53
CA LYS A 550 21.83 15.48 7.99
C LYS A 550 21.14 16.68 8.66
N ASN A 551 20.42 17.49 7.90
CA ASN A 551 19.70 18.68 8.39
C ASN A 551 18.17 18.52 8.36
N LEU A 552 17.70 17.28 8.46
CA LEU A 552 16.26 17.01 8.57
C LEU A 552 15.75 17.46 9.94
N ARG A 553 14.67 18.24 9.91
CA ARG A 553 13.90 18.60 11.11
C ARG A 553 13.39 17.35 11.83
N ARG A 554 13.24 17.47 13.14
CA ARG A 554 12.85 16.40 14.06
C ARG A 554 11.45 16.63 14.59
N LEU A 555 10.79 15.55 14.99
CA LEU A 555 9.48 15.59 15.63
C LEU A 555 9.50 16.40 16.95
N GLU A 556 10.67 16.43 17.59
CA GLU A 556 10.92 17.04 18.88
C GLU A 556 11.22 18.56 18.80
N ASP A 557 11.48 19.11 17.61
CA ASP A 557 11.98 20.48 17.41
C ASP A 557 10.96 21.59 17.77
N GLY A 558 9.69 21.23 17.98
CA GLY A 558 8.56 22.16 18.14
C GLY A 558 7.81 22.38 16.83
N PRO A 559 6.67 23.10 16.82
CA PRO A 559 5.70 23.14 15.71
C PRO A 559 6.14 24.03 14.54
N VAL A 560 7.26 23.67 13.90
CA VAL A 560 7.89 24.43 12.79
C VAL A 560 7.64 23.82 11.41
N GLY A 561 7.02 22.63 11.34
CA GLY A 561 6.82 21.87 10.11
C GLY A 561 8.01 20.97 9.78
N GLY A 562 7.85 20.11 8.77
CA GLY A 562 8.91 19.25 8.28
C GLY A 562 9.89 19.99 7.37
N THR A 563 10.91 19.26 6.95
CA THR A 563 11.84 19.73 5.91
C THR A 563 11.17 19.58 4.56
N HIS A 564 10.93 20.67 3.86
CA HIS A 564 10.22 20.62 2.59
C HIS A 564 11.05 19.95 1.49
N LEU A 565 10.38 19.18 0.63
CA LEU A 565 10.91 18.63 -0.60
C LEU A 565 10.40 19.47 -1.76
N PHE A 566 11.31 20.04 -2.55
CA PHE A 566 10.99 20.88 -3.69
C PHE A 566 11.61 20.35 -4.98
N PHE A 567 10.91 20.57 -6.09
CA PHE A 567 11.49 20.61 -7.44
C PHE A 567 11.33 22.02 -7.99
N GLY A 568 12.43 22.76 -8.17
CA GLY A 568 12.34 24.19 -8.40
C GLY A 568 11.56 24.85 -7.26
N ASN A 569 10.43 25.48 -7.57
CA ASN A 569 9.53 26.06 -6.57
C ASN A 569 8.33 25.16 -6.21
N ASP A 570 8.20 23.98 -6.83
CA ASP A 570 7.07 23.09 -6.63
C ASP A 570 7.27 22.26 -5.35
N LEU A 571 6.40 22.45 -4.35
CA LEU A 571 6.41 21.64 -3.13
C LEU A 571 5.84 20.25 -3.42
N VAL A 572 6.68 19.22 -3.24
CA VAL A 572 6.36 17.82 -3.51
C VAL A 572 5.95 17.07 -2.24
N GLY A 573 6.49 17.48 -1.09
CA GLY A 573 6.22 16.84 0.19
C GLY A 573 7.04 17.42 1.33
N GLN A 574 7.03 16.73 2.47
CA GLN A 574 7.84 17.06 3.64
C GLN A 574 8.52 15.81 4.21
N ALA A 575 9.74 15.97 4.73
CA ALA A 575 10.49 14.92 5.43
C ALA A 575 10.80 15.34 6.86
N MET A 576 10.73 14.39 7.78
CA MET A 576 11.03 14.57 9.19
C MET A 576 11.65 13.31 9.76
N THR A 577 12.52 13.49 10.74
CA THR A 577 13.05 12.35 11.50
C THR A 577 12.34 12.24 12.84
N ALA A 578 12.07 11.01 13.29
CA ALA A 578 11.40 10.79 14.56
C ALA A 578 11.85 9.48 15.24
N PRO A 579 11.85 9.44 16.58
CA PRO A 579 12.17 8.24 17.32
C PRO A 579 11.16 7.14 17.00
N LEU A 580 11.65 5.90 16.89
CA LEU A 580 10.81 4.73 16.77
C LEU A 580 10.40 4.27 18.18
N PRO A 581 9.12 4.24 18.52
CA PRO A 581 8.72 3.83 19.86
C PRO A 581 8.99 2.32 20.07
N GLU A 582 9.29 1.91 21.30
CA GLU A 582 9.53 0.49 21.64
C GLU A 582 8.29 -0.38 21.38
N SER A 583 7.11 0.19 21.60
CA SER A 583 5.78 -0.37 21.35
C SER A 583 4.85 0.75 20.89
N GLY A 584 3.81 0.41 20.13
CA GLY A 584 2.86 1.37 19.58
C GLY A 584 3.06 1.66 18.08
N VAL A 585 2.54 2.79 17.64
CA VAL A 585 2.34 3.14 16.22
C VAL A 585 3.32 4.20 15.73
N TRP A 586 3.56 4.24 14.42
CA TRP A 586 4.33 5.28 13.75
C TRP A 586 3.38 6.35 13.18
N ASN A 587 3.02 7.32 14.02
CA ASN A 587 1.95 8.29 13.74
C ASN A 587 2.20 9.25 12.56
N LEU A 588 3.45 9.38 12.10
CA LEU A 588 3.85 10.25 10.98
C LEU A 588 3.41 9.69 9.62
N ALA A 589 2.09 9.63 9.39
CA ALA A 589 1.47 9.03 8.23
C ALA A 589 0.22 9.84 7.79
N ARG A 590 0.14 10.18 6.50
CA ARG A 590 -0.94 11.00 5.89
C ARG A 590 -1.17 12.35 6.59
N ILE A 591 -0.09 13.12 6.77
CA ILE A 591 -0.11 14.45 7.40
C ILE A 591 0.48 15.48 6.44
N ALA A 592 -0.36 16.39 5.95
CA ALA A 592 0.07 17.44 5.04
C ALA A 592 0.92 18.51 5.74
N ASP A 593 0.57 18.86 6.98
CA ASP A 593 1.27 19.84 7.79
C ASP A 593 1.92 19.19 9.02
N LEU A 594 3.22 18.89 8.91
CA LEU A 594 3.98 18.25 9.98
C LEU A 594 4.17 19.13 11.23
N SER A 595 3.77 20.41 11.22
CA SER A 595 3.74 21.23 12.44
C SER A 595 2.65 20.74 13.41
N LEU A 596 1.59 20.10 12.90
CA LEU A 596 0.56 19.45 13.71
C LEU A 596 1.11 18.20 14.40
N ALA A 597 1.93 17.41 13.70
CA ALA A 597 2.59 16.24 14.28
C ALA A 597 3.52 16.64 15.43
N GLN A 598 4.31 17.69 15.22
CA GLN A 598 5.18 18.25 16.26
C GLN A 598 4.37 18.80 17.43
N ALA A 599 3.30 19.57 17.20
CA ALA A 599 2.43 20.06 18.27
C ALA A 599 1.83 18.91 19.10
N SER A 600 1.36 17.85 18.43
CA SER A 600 0.88 16.64 19.11
C SER A 600 1.96 16.00 19.95
N TYR A 601 3.19 15.84 19.43
CA TYR A 601 4.31 15.29 20.19
C TYR A 601 4.65 16.15 21.42
N GLN A 602 4.67 17.48 21.28
CA GLN A 602 4.88 18.39 22.42
C GLN A 602 3.82 18.20 23.49
N LEU A 603 2.56 18.01 23.08
CA LEU A 603 1.46 17.81 24.00
C LEU A 603 1.55 16.44 24.70
N THR A 604 1.83 15.36 23.97
CA THR A 604 1.79 13.98 24.49
C THR A 604 3.06 13.54 25.20
N ASN A 605 4.23 13.86 24.66
CA ASN A 605 5.51 13.36 25.16
C ASN A 605 6.18 14.36 26.11
N GLU A 606 5.96 15.65 25.88
CA GLU A 606 6.60 16.72 26.66
C GLU A 606 5.65 17.40 27.67
N ASN A 607 4.37 17.00 27.70
CA ASN A 607 3.34 17.63 28.55
C ASN A 607 3.30 19.16 28.38
N ARG A 608 3.44 19.61 27.13
CA ARG A 608 3.64 21.00 26.76
C ARG A 608 2.74 21.40 25.61
N LEU A 609 1.80 22.30 25.88
CA LEU A 609 1.01 22.97 24.85
C LEU A 609 1.90 23.97 24.11
N TRP A 610 2.36 23.57 22.93
CA TRP A 610 3.14 24.40 22.02
C TRP A 610 2.57 24.25 20.60
N LEU A 611 1.82 25.25 20.17
CA LEU A 611 1.10 25.26 18.88
C LEU A 611 1.85 26.06 17.81
N PRO A 612 1.56 25.83 16.52
CA PRO A 612 2.08 26.67 15.45
C PRO A 612 1.80 28.15 15.69
N GLY A 613 2.80 29.01 15.45
CA GLY A 613 2.70 30.45 15.69
C GLY A 613 2.99 30.91 17.13
N MET A 614 3.26 29.99 18.07
CA MET A 614 3.71 30.33 19.42
C MET A 614 5.23 30.40 19.52
N ALA A 615 5.75 31.37 20.27
CA ALA A 615 7.13 31.32 20.74
C ALA A 615 7.29 30.22 21.79
N LYS A 616 8.47 29.59 21.87
CA LYS A 616 8.75 28.53 22.85
C LYS A 616 8.57 29.01 24.30
N THR A 617 8.85 30.29 24.56
CA THR A 617 8.69 30.94 25.87
C THR A 617 7.23 31.03 26.32
N ASP A 618 6.29 30.97 25.39
CA ASP A 618 4.85 31.07 25.66
C ASP A 618 4.19 29.70 25.81
N ALA A 619 4.97 28.61 25.68
CA ALA A 619 4.48 27.26 25.81
C ALA A 619 3.99 26.98 27.24
N VAL A 620 2.83 26.33 27.35
CA VAL A 620 2.15 26.10 28.64
C VAL A 620 2.26 24.64 29.05
N LYS A 621 2.49 24.35 30.32
CA LYS A 621 2.49 22.97 30.83
C LYS A 621 1.06 22.44 30.89
N VAL A 622 0.80 21.32 30.24
CA VAL A 622 -0.50 20.62 30.27
C VAL A 622 -0.22 19.15 30.54
N GLN A 623 -0.80 18.60 31.61
CA GLN A 623 -0.58 17.20 31.96
C GLN A 623 -1.44 16.29 31.10
N ILE A 624 -0.79 15.56 30.20
CA ILE A 624 -1.37 14.50 29.39
C ILE A 624 -0.93 13.16 29.95
N ILE A 625 -1.87 12.24 30.07
CA ILE A 625 -1.64 10.85 30.48
C ILE A 625 -2.26 9.92 29.45
N VAL A 626 -1.84 8.66 29.44
CA VAL A 626 -2.59 7.61 28.73
C VAL A 626 -3.85 7.26 29.52
N LEU A 627 -4.94 6.93 28.82
CA LEU A 627 -6.22 6.55 29.45
C LEU A 627 -6.02 5.44 30.49
N GLY A 628 -5.27 4.40 30.12
CA GLY A 628 -4.89 3.28 30.96
C GLY A 628 -5.86 2.10 30.89
N LYS A 629 -5.34 0.92 31.20
CA LYS A 629 -6.09 -0.35 31.19
C LYS A 629 -7.18 -0.40 32.26
N GLY A 630 -8.24 -1.13 31.98
CA GLY A 630 -9.32 -1.42 32.94
C GLY A 630 -10.35 -0.31 33.13
N LYS A 631 -10.20 0.84 32.45
CA LYS A 631 -11.20 1.92 32.43
C LYS A 631 -12.23 1.78 31.31
N THR A 632 -12.02 0.85 30.38
CA THR A 632 -12.88 0.69 29.20
C THR A 632 -13.84 -0.48 29.36
N GLY A 633 -15.04 -0.36 28.78
CA GLY A 633 -15.98 -1.48 28.68
C GLY A 633 -15.48 -2.68 27.86
N PRO A 634 -16.22 -3.80 27.84
CA PRO A 634 -15.96 -4.94 26.97
C PRO A 634 -16.14 -4.59 25.49
N ILE A 635 -15.52 -5.38 24.59
CA ILE A 635 -15.81 -5.25 23.15
C ILE A 635 -17.20 -5.77 22.84
N ASP A 636 -17.78 -5.33 21.71
CA ASP A 636 -19.14 -5.69 21.26
C ASP A 636 -19.44 -7.20 21.35
N ARG A 637 -18.52 -8.05 20.90
CA ARG A 637 -18.66 -9.52 20.95
C ARG A 637 -18.74 -10.11 22.35
N ASP A 638 -18.18 -9.44 23.36
CA ASP A 638 -18.27 -9.83 24.77
C ASP A 638 -19.56 -9.31 25.43
N ILE A 639 -20.38 -8.53 24.70
CA ILE A 639 -21.68 -8.02 25.13
C ILE A 639 -22.80 -8.80 24.42
N ASP A 640 -22.79 -8.85 23.08
CA ASP A 640 -23.88 -9.42 22.27
C ASP A 640 -23.52 -10.70 21.49
N GLY A 641 -22.25 -11.11 21.53
CA GLY A 641 -21.70 -12.06 20.58
C GLY A 641 -21.98 -13.53 20.89
N VAL A 642 -21.87 -14.35 19.86
CA VAL A 642 -21.90 -15.81 19.92
C VAL A 642 -20.60 -16.36 19.33
N ASN A 643 -20.02 -17.39 19.95
CA ASN A 643 -18.82 -18.06 19.44
C ASN A 643 -19.14 -18.91 18.20
N SER A 644 -18.12 -19.28 17.43
CA SER A 644 -18.28 -20.09 16.21
C SER A 644 -18.86 -21.49 16.46
N ASN A 645 -18.78 -21.98 17.69
CA ASN A 645 -19.39 -23.24 18.14
C ASN A 645 -20.86 -23.08 18.61
N GLY A 646 -21.43 -21.87 18.48
CA GLY A 646 -22.80 -21.56 18.91
C GLY A 646 -22.95 -21.22 20.40
N GLU A 647 -21.87 -21.22 21.18
CA GLU A 647 -21.92 -20.88 22.60
C GLU A 647 -22.03 -19.36 22.84
N ILE A 648 -22.79 -18.99 23.88
CA ILE A 648 -22.99 -17.59 24.28
C ILE A 648 -21.66 -16.99 24.72
N ARG A 649 -21.14 -16.01 23.97
CA ARG A 649 -19.94 -15.25 24.33
C ARG A 649 -20.34 -14.08 25.22
N GLY A 650 -21.19 -13.19 24.70
CA GLY A 650 -21.72 -12.03 25.39
C GLY A 650 -23.09 -12.28 26.04
N PRO A 651 -23.35 -11.72 27.23
CA PRO A 651 -24.52 -12.07 28.03
C PRO A 651 -25.84 -11.47 27.55
N PHE A 652 -25.81 -10.48 26.66
CA PHE A 652 -26.99 -9.75 26.20
C PHE A 652 -27.38 -10.09 24.77
N GLU A 653 -28.64 -9.86 24.44
CA GLU A 653 -29.15 -9.61 23.10
C GLU A 653 -29.47 -8.12 23.00
N ILE A 654 -28.81 -7.40 22.09
CA ILE A 654 -29.00 -5.96 21.94
C ILE A 654 -30.18 -5.70 21.00
N VAL A 655 -31.17 -4.95 21.48
CA VAL A 655 -32.36 -4.57 20.71
C VAL A 655 -32.53 -3.05 20.67
N SER A 656 -33.07 -2.52 19.58
CA SER A 656 -33.37 -1.09 19.47
C SER A 656 -34.42 -0.65 20.48
N LEU A 657 -34.23 0.52 21.09
CA LEU A 657 -35.18 1.08 22.04
C LEU A 657 -36.52 1.42 21.38
N LYS A 658 -37.61 1.00 22.02
CA LYS A 658 -38.97 1.36 21.60
C LYS A 658 -39.31 2.76 22.10
N VAL A 659 -40.00 3.54 21.28
CA VAL A 659 -40.47 4.88 21.65
C VAL A 659 -41.33 4.79 22.92
N GLY A 660 -41.00 5.62 23.93
CA GLY A 660 -41.70 5.65 25.21
C GLY A 660 -41.34 4.54 26.20
N SER A 661 -40.38 3.66 25.89
CA SER A 661 -39.89 2.62 26.82
C SER A 661 -38.75 3.12 27.70
N VAL A 662 -38.64 2.56 28.91
CA VAL A 662 -37.52 2.79 29.84
C VAL A 662 -36.68 1.51 29.91
N PRO A 663 -35.45 1.48 29.35
CA PRO A 663 -34.61 0.29 29.39
C PRO A 663 -34.14 -0.07 30.79
N THR A 664 -34.02 -1.38 31.03
CA THR A 664 -33.38 -1.95 32.21
C THR A 664 -31.86 -1.87 32.10
N TYR A 665 -31.32 -2.28 30.95
CA TYR A 665 -29.89 -2.20 30.62
C TYR A 665 -29.71 -1.32 29.38
N PRO A 666 -29.72 0.01 29.52
CA PRO A 666 -29.50 0.91 28.39
C PRO A 666 -28.15 0.63 27.72
N ALA A 667 -28.14 0.65 26.39
CA ALA A 667 -26.95 0.52 25.57
C ALA A 667 -26.88 1.64 24.52
N LEU A 668 -25.67 2.07 24.19
CA LEU A 668 -25.37 2.97 23.08
C LEU A 668 -24.60 2.17 22.03
N TRP A 669 -25.29 1.78 20.96
CA TRP A 669 -24.84 0.70 20.09
C TRP A 669 -24.46 1.14 18.67
N GLU A 670 -25.32 1.93 18.02
CA GLU A 670 -25.19 2.29 16.61
C GLU A 670 -24.78 3.75 16.40
N HIS A 671 -24.19 4.04 15.23
CA HIS A 671 -23.97 5.42 14.81
C HIS A 671 -25.21 6.03 14.14
N LYS A 672 -25.74 7.13 14.70
CA LYS A 672 -26.89 7.86 14.14
C LYS A 672 -26.53 9.33 13.93
N ALA A 673 -25.94 9.65 12.77
CA ALA A 673 -25.32 10.95 12.47
C ALA A 673 -26.21 12.17 12.76
N GLU A 674 -27.52 12.10 12.52
CA GLU A 674 -28.46 13.21 12.80
C GLU A 674 -28.55 13.54 14.29
N ARG A 675 -28.42 12.52 15.16
CA ARG A 675 -28.45 12.64 16.62
C ARG A 675 -27.07 12.98 17.19
N GLU A 676 -26.00 12.53 16.53
CA GLU A 676 -24.61 12.64 16.99
C GLU A 676 -23.98 14.00 16.67
N ARG A 677 -24.69 15.07 17.02
CA ARG A 677 -24.25 16.45 16.81
C ARG A 677 -24.08 17.26 18.09
N THR A 678 -24.45 16.72 19.24
CA THR A 678 -24.31 17.34 20.57
C THR A 678 -23.43 16.43 21.44
N MET A 679 -22.90 16.94 22.55
CA MET A 679 -22.09 16.15 23.48
C MET A 679 -22.92 15.33 24.47
N CYS A 680 -24.25 15.55 24.53
CA CYS A 680 -25.18 14.82 25.41
C CYS A 680 -26.40 14.31 24.62
N PHE A 681 -26.66 13.00 24.70
CA PHE A 681 -27.83 12.32 24.15
C PHE A 681 -28.02 10.93 24.78
N GLU A 682 -29.25 10.42 24.70
CA GLU A 682 -29.65 9.13 25.29
C GLU A 682 -29.14 7.91 24.52
N GLY A 683 -28.98 6.78 25.25
CA GLY A 683 -28.76 5.46 24.65
C GLY A 683 -29.86 5.11 23.65
N ASP A 684 -29.53 4.30 22.65
CA ASP A 684 -30.42 3.98 21.52
C ASP A 684 -30.88 2.52 21.48
N SER A 685 -30.38 1.72 22.42
CA SER A 685 -30.65 0.29 22.52
C SER A 685 -30.84 -0.15 23.98
N GLU A 686 -31.34 -1.38 24.15
CA GLU A 686 -31.45 -2.09 25.41
C GLU A 686 -30.77 -3.46 25.28
N GLY A 687 -30.02 -3.86 26.30
CA GLY A 687 -29.53 -5.21 26.45
C GLY A 687 -30.54 -6.09 27.17
N ILE A 688 -31.05 -7.11 26.47
CA ILE A 688 -31.90 -8.15 27.07
C ILE A 688 -30.99 -9.31 27.51
N PRO A 689 -30.91 -9.66 28.81
CA PRO A 689 -30.14 -10.81 29.26
C PRO A 689 -30.58 -12.07 28.52
N ARG A 690 -29.62 -12.83 27.97
CA ARG A 690 -29.90 -14.12 27.34
C ARG A 690 -30.28 -15.15 28.42
N ASN A 691 -30.97 -16.21 28.00
CA ASN A 691 -31.29 -17.35 28.86
C ASN A 691 -30.37 -18.54 28.55
N ALA A 692 -29.85 -19.21 29.58
CA ALA A 692 -29.10 -20.45 29.44
C ALA A 692 -30.02 -21.68 29.60
N LYS A 693 -29.70 -22.80 28.92
CA LYS A 693 -30.49 -24.04 29.02
C LYS A 693 -30.13 -24.91 30.23
N LYS A 694 -28.98 -24.65 30.87
CA LYS A 694 -28.46 -25.44 31.99
C LYS A 694 -28.22 -24.54 33.22
N PRO A 695 -28.51 -25.00 34.45
CA PRO A 695 -28.36 -24.19 35.67
C PRO A 695 -26.94 -23.64 35.89
N ASP A 696 -25.90 -24.44 35.64
CA ASP A 696 -24.51 -23.98 35.81
C ASP A 696 -24.12 -22.87 34.82
N GLN A 697 -24.70 -22.92 33.61
CA GLN A 697 -24.51 -21.89 32.58
C GLN A 697 -25.30 -20.61 32.89
N GLU A 698 -26.44 -20.75 33.57
CA GLU A 698 -27.28 -19.64 34.00
C GLU A 698 -26.57 -18.79 35.05
N LYS A 699 -25.91 -19.42 36.04
CA LYS A 699 -25.09 -18.72 37.02
C LYS A 699 -23.94 -17.96 36.36
N ALA A 700 -23.18 -18.62 35.49
CA ALA A 700 -22.07 -17.99 34.77
C ALA A 700 -22.55 -16.82 33.87
N LEU A 701 -23.77 -16.93 33.32
CA LEU A 701 -24.38 -15.87 32.51
C LEU A 701 -24.80 -14.67 33.35
N ALA A 702 -25.37 -14.90 34.54
CA ALA A 702 -25.70 -13.84 35.49
C ALA A 702 -24.44 -13.08 35.95
N GLU A 703 -23.35 -13.80 36.28
CA GLU A 703 -22.06 -13.19 36.61
C GLU A 703 -21.52 -12.33 35.44
N LYS A 704 -21.70 -12.78 34.19
CA LYS A 704 -21.34 -11.98 33.01
C LYS A 704 -22.23 -10.74 32.85
N VAL A 705 -23.54 -10.84 33.07
CA VAL A 705 -24.47 -9.69 33.04
C VAL A 705 -24.00 -8.63 34.03
N GLU A 706 -23.71 -9.02 35.27
CA GLU A 706 -23.19 -8.12 36.31
C GLU A 706 -21.85 -7.50 35.91
N ALA A 707 -20.92 -8.31 35.39
CA ALA A 707 -19.61 -7.84 34.96
C ALA A 707 -19.68 -6.81 33.82
N VAL A 708 -20.55 -7.04 32.82
CA VAL A 708 -20.75 -6.08 31.72
C VAL A 708 -21.46 -4.84 32.23
N TRP A 709 -22.51 -4.97 33.03
CA TRP A 709 -23.24 -3.82 33.60
C TRP A 709 -22.37 -2.96 34.52
N ALA A 710 -21.43 -3.57 35.25
CA ALA A 710 -20.46 -2.85 36.08
C ALA A 710 -19.58 -1.88 35.26
N THR A 711 -19.45 -2.08 33.95
CA THR A 711 -18.73 -1.19 33.02
C THR A 711 -19.59 -0.08 32.42
N ALA A 712 -20.89 -0.05 32.70
CA ALA A 712 -21.77 1.02 32.23
C ALA A 712 -21.30 2.38 32.76
N SER A 713 -21.30 3.37 31.87
CA SER A 713 -20.76 4.71 32.13
C SER A 713 -21.58 5.79 31.46
N HIS A 714 -21.32 7.04 31.82
CA HIS A 714 -21.83 8.18 31.09
C HIS A 714 -20.91 8.58 29.93
N CYS A 715 -19.60 8.33 30.02
CA CYS A 715 -18.64 8.66 28.96
C CYS A 715 -18.45 7.51 27.94
N HIS A 716 -18.55 7.82 26.64
CA HIS A 716 -18.36 6.88 25.55
C HIS A 716 -17.46 7.43 24.44
N PHE A 717 -16.55 6.61 23.94
CA PHE A 717 -15.57 6.96 22.92
C PHE A 717 -15.96 6.39 21.55
N ASN A 718 -15.92 7.22 20.52
CA ASN A 718 -16.22 6.80 19.16
C ASN A 718 -15.07 5.94 18.58
N LEU A 719 -15.23 4.63 18.40
CA LEU A 719 -14.14 3.79 17.87
C LEU A 719 -13.85 4.02 16.38
N ASN A 720 -14.83 4.52 15.62
CA ASN A 720 -14.84 4.56 14.16
C ASN A 720 -15.07 5.96 13.58
N TYR A 721 -14.45 6.96 14.20
CA TYR A 721 -14.77 8.37 13.97
C TYR A 721 -14.55 8.80 12.51
N ARG A 722 -15.62 9.24 11.85
CA ARG A 722 -15.58 9.82 10.51
C ARG A 722 -15.37 11.32 10.61
N PHE A 723 -14.13 11.75 10.47
CA PHE A 723 -13.71 13.15 10.53
C PHE A 723 -14.50 14.06 9.59
N ASN A 724 -14.87 13.55 8.41
CA ASN A 724 -15.56 14.32 7.39
C ASN A 724 -17.09 14.41 7.56
N SER A 725 -17.68 13.73 8.55
CA SER A 725 -19.14 13.71 8.70
C SER A 725 -19.65 13.73 10.14
N GLN A 726 -18.85 13.29 11.12
CA GLN A 726 -19.26 13.22 12.52
C GLN A 726 -18.71 14.40 13.32
N SER A 727 -19.50 14.84 14.30
CA SER A 727 -19.23 16.08 15.06
C SER A 727 -18.51 15.81 16.38
N THR A 728 -18.78 14.67 17.02
CA THR A 728 -18.28 14.36 18.37
C THR A 728 -17.33 13.15 18.41
N ASN A 729 -16.24 13.32 19.16
CA ASN A 729 -15.21 12.30 19.40
C ASN A 729 -15.57 11.40 20.60
N MET A 730 -16.05 12.03 21.67
CA MET A 730 -16.63 11.35 22.82
C MET A 730 -18.01 11.90 23.12
N GLN A 731 -18.82 11.10 23.79
CA GLN A 731 -20.21 11.36 24.07
C GLN A 731 -20.55 11.14 25.54
N PHE A 732 -21.48 11.94 26.06
CA PHE A 732 -22.09 11.76 27.37
C PHE A 732 -23.52 11.19 27.28
N THR A 733 -23.87 10.20 28.08
CA THR A 733 -25.27 9.74 28.27
C THR A 733 -25.80 10.20 29.63
N PRO A 734 -27.01 10.75 29.75
CA PRO A 734 -27.56 11.21 31.05
C PRO A 734 -27.65 10.13 32.13
N ARG A 735 -27.79 8.87 31.71
CA ARG A 735 -27.79 7.69 32.58
C ARG A 735 -26.62 6.75 32.24
N PRO A 736 -26.13 5.95 33.20
CA PRO A 736 -25.13 4.94 32.94
C PRO A 736 -25.61 3.99 31.84
N THR A 737 -24.79 3.80 30.81
CA THR A 737 -25.15 3.08 29.59
C THR A 737 -24.02 2.12 29.23
N ILE A 738 -24.34 0.95 28.68
CA ILE A 738 -23.34 0.02 28.13
C ILE A 738 -22.90 0.53 26.76
N GLY A 739 -21.59 0.70 26.58
CA GLY A 739 -21.01 1.10 25.31
C GLY A 739 -20.81 -0.07 24.36
N GLY A 740 -21.30 0.07 23.13
CA GLY A 740 -21.25 -0.94 22.09
C GLY A 740 -20.14 -0.79 21.06
N ARG A 741 -20.37 -1.37 19.88
CA ARG A 741 -19.43 -1.41 18.75
C ARG A 741 -19.00 -0.02 18.25
N ALA A 742 -19.92 0.93 18.24
CA ALA A 742 -19.67 2.30 17.81
C ALA A 742 -19.02 3.15 18.92
N TRP A 743 -19.49 2.94 20.14
CA TRP A 743 -19.29 3.82 21.28
C TRP A 743 -18.78 3.03 22.48
N GLN A 744 -17.46 2.94 22.65
CA GLN A 744 -16.85 2.18 23.75
C GLN A 744 -16.91 2.98 25.05
N SER A 745 -17.51 2.42 26.11
CA SER A 745 -17.58 3.12 27.41
C SER A 745 -16.21 3.35 28.04
N ILE A 746 -16.04 4.51 28.67
CA ILE A 746 -14.96 4.86 29.58
C ILE A 746 -15.55 5.16 30.94
N LYS A 747 -15.07 4.47 31.98
CA LYS A 747 -15.46 4.70 33.37
C LYS A 747 -14.35 5.39 34.14
N LEU A 748 -14.68 6.53 34.73
CA LEU A 748 -13.80 7.28 35.64
C LEU A 748 -14.35 7.23 37.07
N ASP A 749 -13.64 7.87 38.01
CA ASP A 749 -13.96 7.79 39.44
C ASP A 749 -15.25 8.55 39.81
N SER A 750 -15.65 9.53 39.00
CA SER A 750 -16.88 10.31 39.21
C SER A 750 -17.51 10.81 37.91
N ILE A 751 -18.80 11.14 37.98
CA ILE A 751 -19.56 11.69 36.84
C ILE A 751 -18.99 13.04 36.39
N GLU A 752 -18.49 13.85 37.32
CA GLU A 752 -17.83 15.13 37.04
C GLU A 752 -16.57 14.95 36.20
N GLN A 753 -15.77 13.91 36.50
CA GLN A 753 -14.60 13.57 35.70
C GLN A 753 -15.00 13.10 34.30
N GLU A 754 -16.07 12.31 34.18
CA GLU A 754 -16.60 11.87 32.89
C GLU A 754 -17.09 13.05 32.04
N LYS A 755 -17.81 14.02 32.63
CA LYS A 755 -18.18 15.28 31.97
C LYS A 755 -16.96 16.05 31.48
N ALA A 756 -15.95 16.22 32.33
CA ALA A 756 -14.72 16.94 31.98
C ALA A 756 -13.94 16.25 30.86
N LEU A 757 -13.90 14.91 30.84
CA LEU A 757 -13.27 14.15 29.77
C LEU A 757 -14.02 14.30 28.44
N VAL A 758 -15.34 14.19 28.44
CA VAL A 758 -16.17 14.42 27.23
C VAL A 758 -15.97 15.83 26.70
N LEU A 759 -15.94 16.83 27.59
CA LEU A 759 -15.68 18.21 27.21
C LEU A 759 -14.30 18.36 26.56
N TRP A 760 -13.23 17.90 27.22
CA TRP A 760 -11.86 17.92 26.69
C TRP A 760 -11.77 17.26 25.31
N ALA A 761 -12.34 16.06 25.18
CA ALA A 761 -12.24 15.26 23.97
C ALA A 761 -12.90 15.91 22.75
N ASN A 762 -13.82 16.85 22.97
CA ASN A 762 -14.51 17.61 21.93
C ASN A 762 -13.94 19.03 21.69
N THR A 763 -12.89 19.43 22.43
CA THR A 763 -12.07 20.62 22.09
C THR A 763 -11.18 20.36 20.87
N SER A 764 -10.65 21.41 20.25
CA SER A 764 -9.68 21.32 19.17
C SER A 764 -8.38 20.61 19.57
N LEU A 765 -7.95 20.72 20.83
CA LEU A 765 -6.80 19.98 21.35
C LEU A 765 -7.11 18.48 21.50
N GLY A 766 -8.29 18.14 22.01
CA GLY A 766 -8.76 16.75 22.07
C GLY A 766 -8.88 16.12 20.67
N MET A 767 -9.37 16.90 19.70
CA MET A 767 -9.49 16.49 18.29
C MET A 767 -8.13 16.32 17.61
N LEU A 768 -7.15 17.19 17.90
CA LEU A 768 -5.76 17.04 17.44
C LEU A 768 -5.18 15.72 17.90
N LEU A 769 -5.28 15.41 19.20
CA LEU A 769 -4.79 14.13 19.75
C LEU A 769 -5.52 12.96 19.12
N ARG A 770 -6.86 13.05 18.99
CA ARG A 770 -7.67 12.03 18.34
C ARG A 770 -7.18 11.71 16.93
N TRP A 771 -6.98 12.73 16.09
CA TRP A 771 -6.52 12.54 14.72
C TRP A 771 -5.10 11.98 14.64
N TRP A 772 -4.19 12.48 15.49
CA TRP A 772 -2.79 12.06 15.54
C TRP A 772 -2.65 10.55 15.83
N HIS A 773 -3.41 10.02 16.79
CA HIS A 773 -3.37 8.62 17.22
C HIS A 773 -4.33 7.69 16.46
N SER A 774 -5.09 8.20 15.49
CA SER A 774 -6.01 7.37 14.71
C SER A 774 -5.33 6.66 13.55
N ASN A 775 -5.76 5.44 13.26
CA ASN A 775 -5.47 4.75 12.00
C ASN A 775 -6.26 5.40 10.85
N LYS A 776 -5.52 5.92 9.87
CA LYS A 776 -6.00 6.70 8.71
C LYS A 776 -5.96 5.91 7.40
N GLN A 777 -6.18 4.59 7.47
CA GLN A 777 -6.21 3.69 6.30
C GLN A 777 -7.24 4.14 5.26
N GLN A 778 -8.38 4.69 5.70
CA GLN A 778 -9.51 5.10 4.87
C GLN A 778 -9.69 6.62 4.88
N ALA A 779 -10.13 7.17 3.76
CA ALA A 779 -10.37 8.59 3.56
C ALA A 779 -11.39 9.16 4.57
N GLY A 780 -11.03 10.27 5.22
CA GLY A 780 -11.89 10.99 6.17
C GLY A 780 -12.28 10.18 7.41
N ARG A 781 -11.57 9.10 7.75
CA ARG A 781 -11.90 8.22 8.88
C ARG A 781 -10.68 7.91 9.74
N GLY A 782 -10.88 7.97 11.06
CA GLY A 782 -9.88 7.61 12.06
C GLY A 782 -10.37 6.51 13.00
N ASN A 783 -9.89 5.29 12.77
CA ASN A 783 -10.18 4.16 13.65
C ASN A 783 -9.19 4.11 14.82
N VAL A 784 -9.71 3.87 16.02
CA VAL A 784 -8.93 3.54 17.21
C VAL A 784 -9.59 2.32 17.84
N GLY A 785 -8.90 1.19 17.83
CA GLY A 785 -9.38 -0.05 18.45
C GLY A 785 -9.38 0.05 19.97
N LYS A 786 -10.02 -0.92 20.65
CA LYS A 786 -10.08 -0.92 22.12
C LYS A 786 -8.68 -0.91 22.75
N THR A 787 -7.74 -1.68 22.22
CA THR A 787 -6.38 -1.75 22.79
C THR A 787 -5.64 -0.43 22.59
N ALA A 788 -5.66 0.17 21.39
CA ALA A 788 -5.08 1.49 21.16
C ALA A 788 -5.77 2.59 21.97
N MET A 789 -7.07 2.42 22.27
CA MET A 789 -7.81 3.35 23.12
C MET A 789 -7.28 3.36 24.57
N GLU A 790 -6.80 2.24 25.11
CA GLU A 790 -6.17 2.19 26.44
C GLU A 790 -4.86 3.01 26.47
N ASP A 791 -4.16 3.08 25.34
CA ASP A 791 -2.92 3.87 25.18
C ASP A 791 -3.18 5.30 24.66
N MET A 792 -4.44 5.69 24.49
CA MET A 792 -4.83 7.00 23.96
C MET A 792 -4.43 8.12 24.93
N PRO A 793 -3.65 9.13 24.48
CA PRO A 793 -3.35 10.28 25.32
C PRO A 793 -4.56 11.19 25.54
N ILE A 794 -4.82 11.52 26.80
CA ILE A 794 -5.91 12.36 27.27
C ILE A 794 -5.39 13.36 28.32
N LEU A 795 -6.15 14.42 28.58
CA LEU A 795 -5.88 15.29 29.73
C LEU A 795 -5.93 14.50 31.04
N ASN A 796 -5.02 14.78 31.96
CA ASN A 796 -5.04 14.23 33.30
C ASN A 796 -6.17 14.86 34.14
N ILE A 797 -7.39 14.38 33.94
CA ILE A 797 -8.59 14.86 34.64
C ILE A 797 -8.45 14.71 36.16
N GLY A 798 -7.83 13.62 36.62
CA GLY A 798 -7.59 13.37 38.05
C GLY A 798 -6.61 14.35 38.71
N ALA A 799 -5.82 15.09 37.93
CA ALA A 799 -4.92 16.13 38.43
C ALA A 799 -5.52 17.55 38.40
N LEU A 800 -6.75 17.71 37.88
CA LEU A 800 -7.45 18.98 37.96
C LEU A 800 -7.77 19.31 39.42
N THR A 801 -7.57 20.57 39.81
CA THR A 801 -8.04 21.03 41.12
C THR A 801 -9.58 20.97 41.17
N HIS A 802 -10.15 20.94 42.38
CA HIS A 802 -11.60 20.96 42.55
C HIS A 802 -12.27 22.16 41.84
N ALA A 803 -11.61 23.33 41.80
CA ALA A 803 -12.11 24.50 41.11
C ALA A 803 -12.06 24.34 39.58
N GLN A 804 -10.97 23.77 39.04
CA GLN A 804 -10.85 23.49 37.61
C GLN A 804 -11.88 22.45 37.14
N LEU A 805 -12.07 21.38 37.93
CA LEU A 805 -13.06 20.35 37.64
C LEU A 805 -14.49 20.91 37.69
N ALA A 806 -14.83 21.68 38.73
CA ALA A 806 -16.13 22.34 38.82
C ALA A 806 -16.39 23.27 37.63
N LYS A 807 -15.37 24.00 37.17
CA LYS A 807 -15.48 24.86 36.00
C LYS A 807 -15.67 24.07 34.70
N ALA A 808 -14.98 22.94 34.55
CA ALA A 808 -15.19 22.04 33.41
C ALA A 808 -16.63 21.48 33.38
N VAL A 809 -17.18 21.11 34.55
CA VAL A 809 -18.58 20.65 34.66
C VAL A 809 -19.57 21.75 34.30
N GLU A 810 -19.36 22.97 34.80
CA GLU A 810 -20.19 24.15 34.46
C GLU A 810 -20.21 24.39 32.94
N ILE A 811 -19.03 24.40 32.30
CA ILE A 811 -18.93 24.58 30.84
C ILE A 811 -19.65 23.45 30.11
N PHE A 812 -19.46 22.20 30.54
CA PHE A 812 -20.14 21.05 29.94
C PHE A 812 -21.66 21.20 30.03
N ASP A 813 -22.21 21.50 31.20
CA ASP A 813 -23.66 21.59 31.40
C ASP A 813 -24.30 22.71 30.56
N GLU A 814 -23.60 23.82 30.36
CA GLU A 814 -24.07 24.93 29.52
C GLU A 814 -23.97 24.69 28.00
N THR A 815 -23.16 23.70 27.58
CA THR A 815 -22.81 23.51 26.16
C THR A 815 -23.15 22.14 25.61
N CYS A 816 -23.49 21.16 26.46
CA CYS A 816 -23.62 19.77 26.03
C CYS A 816 -24.76 19.50 25.04
N GLU A 817 -25.77 20.37 24.98
CA GLU A 817 -26.89 20.32 24.02
C GLU A 817 -26.66 21.19 22.78
N LYS A 818 -25.58 21.99 22.73
CA LYS A 818 -25.26 22.82 21.56
C LYS A 818 -24.77 21.95 20.41
N VAL A 819 -25.22 22.27 19.20
CA VAL A 819 -24.86 21.56 17.97
C VAL A 819 -23.45 21.91 17.53
N LEU A 820 -22.58 20.92 17.47
CA LEU A 820 -21.24 20.97 16.90
C LEU A 820 -21.29 20.70 15.38
N LEU A 821 -20.33 21.26 14.65
CA LEU A 821 -20.11 20.93 13.25
C LEU A 821 -19.22 19.69 13.12
N PRO A 822 -19.29 18.98 11.98
CA PRO A 822 -18.33 17.92 11.66
C PRO A 822 -16.88 18.37 11.77
N PHE A 823 -15.95 17.46 12.10
CA PHE A 823 -14.55 17.80 12.37
C PHE A 823 -13.82 18.46 11.19
N HIS A 824 -14.14 18.13 9.94
CA HIS A 824 -13.56 18.85 8.79
C HIS A 824 -13.92 20.35 8.71
N GLN A 825 -14.95 20.80 9.43
CA GLN A 825 -15.36 22.21 9.56
C GLN A 825 -14.95 22.80 10.91
N ILE A 826 -13.90 22.24 11.53
CA ILE A 826 -13.48 22.65 12.86
C ILE A 826 -13.10 24.12 12.95
N ASP A 827 -12.63 24.75 11.89
CA ASP A 827 -12.33 26.18 11.85
C ASP A 827 -13.59 27.05 11.85
N GLU A 828 -14.66 26.57 11.23
CA GLU A 828 -15.95 27.27 11.11
C GLU A 828 -16.90 27.03 12.32
N ASP A 829 -16.60 26.08 13.20
CA ASP A 829 -17.49 25.69 14.31
C ASP A 829 -17.48 26.72 15.48
N PRO A 830 -18.52 27.57 15.63
CA PRO A 830 -18.54 28.60 16.67
C PRO A 830 -18.71 28.01 18.08
N VAL A 831 -19.42 26.89 18.20
CA VAL A 831 -19.64 26.21 19.47
C VAL A 831 -18.33 25.62 19.94
N ARG A 832 -17.59 24.92 19.07
CA ARG A 832 -16.26 24.39 19.44
C ARG A 832 -15.29 25.51 19.76
N LYS A 833 -15.38 26.66 19.08
CA LYS A 833 -14.54 27.82 19.44
C LYS A 833 -14.85 28.31 20.86
N GLU A 834 -16.13 28.40 21.23
CA GLU A 834 -16.54 28.72 22.60
C GLU A 834 -15.97 27.69 23.60
N LEU A 835 -16.02 26.39 23.27
CA LEU A 835 -15.42 25.33 24.09
C LEU A 835 -13.91 25.52 24.24
N ASP A 836 -13.19 25.75 23.15
CA ASP A 836 -11.74 25.96 23.14
C ASP A 836 -11.36 27.14 24.03
N ASP A 837 -12.02 28.29 23.84
CA ASP A 837 -11.72 29.53 24.55
C ASP A 837 -12.01 29.40 26.05
N ARG A 838 -13.16 28.81 26.43
CA ARG A 838 -13.54 28.62 27.84
C ARG A 838 -12.72 27.55 28.52
N PHE A 839 -12.50 26.40 27.89
CA PHE A 839 -11.74 25.31 28.48
C PHE A 839 -10.27 25.71 28.65
N ALA A 840 -9.64 26.30 27.62
CA ALA A 840 -8.25 26.71 27.69
C ALA A 840 -8.04 27.81 28.76
N ARG A 841 -8.91 28.83 28.81
CA ARG A 841 -8.77 29.93 29.78
C ARG A 841 -9.18 29.54 31.19
N ASP A 842 -10.38 28.98 31.36
CA ASP A 842 -11.03 28.86 32.66
C ASP A 842 -10.67 27.52 33.37
N VAL A 843 -10.25 26.50 32.62
CA VAL A 843 -9.82 25.20 33.17
C VAL A 843 -8.29 25.07 33.13
N LEU A 844 -7.66 25.30 31.98
CA LEU A 844 -6.21 25.10 31.83
C LEU A 844 -5.36 26.32 32.19
N GLY A 845 -5.95 27.52 32.33
CA GLY A 845 -5.21 28.75 32.64
C GLY A 845 -4.30 29.22 31.51
N VAL A 846 -4.65 28.92 30.26
CA VAL A 846 -3.88 29.29 29.07
C VAL A 846 -4.00 30.81 28.81
N PRO A 847 -2.91 31.53 28.51
CA PRO A 847 -2.93 32.95 28.21
C PRO A 847 -3.86 33.36 27.06
N ASN A 848 -4.53 34.51 27.19
CA ASN A 848 -5.42 35.06 26.15
C ASN A 848 -4.71 35.35 24.81
N THR A 849 -3.39 35.52 24.80
CA THR A 849 -2.60 35.69 23.57
C THR A 849 -2.68 34.47 22.64
N ILE A 850 -2.97 33.28 23.18
CA ILE A 850 -3.17 32.05 22.41
C ILE A 850 -4.58 31.98 21.79
N LEU A 851 -5.57 32.59 22.47
CA LEU A 851 -7.01 32.50 22.18
C LEU A 851 -7.56 33.71 21.41
N GLN A 852 -6.77 34.78 21.27
CA GLN A 852 -7.16 35.97 20.50
C GLN A 852 -7.50 35.61 19.05
N PRO A 853 -8.36 36.37 18.37
CA PRO A 853 -8.66 36.16 16.96
C PRO A 853 -7.39 36.08 16.10
N ASN A 854 -7.30 35.08 15.23
CA ASN A 854 -6.11 34.75 14.43
C ASN A 854 -4.87 34.32 15.24
N GLY A 855 -5.04 34.06 16.54
CA GLY A 855 -4.00 33.51 17.41
C GLY A 855 -3.67 32.04 17.11
N PRO A 856 -2.73 31.45 17.87
CA PRO A 856 -2.31 30.06 17.71
C PRO A 856 -3.45 29.03 17.73
N MET A 857 -4.49 29.20 18.57
CA MET A 857 -5.63 28.26 18.59
C MET A 857 -6.46 28.32 17.31
N ASP A 858 -6.75 29.52 16.79
CA ASP A 858 -7.43 29.70 15.51
C ASP A 858 -6.59 29.19 14.33
N LEU A 859 -5.25 29.32 14.41
CA LEU A 859 -4.34 28.75 13.41
C LEU A 859 -4.34 27.21 13.44
N LEU A 860 -4.34 26.59 14.63
CA LEU A 860 -4.46 25.15 14.78
C LEU A 860 -5.74 24.63 14.10
N ARG A 861 -6.88 25.26 14.39
CA ARG A 861 -8.19 24.90 13.82
C ARG A 861 -8.16 24.94 12.29
N ARG A 862 -7.65 26.04 11.71
CA ARG A 862 -7.51 26.17 10.25
C ARG A 862 -6.59 25.10 9.66
N LYS A 863 -5.46 24.80 10.29
CA LYS A 863 -4.56 23.74 9.82
C LYS A 863 -5.24 22.37 9.84
N LEU A 864 -5.93 22.01 10.93
CA LEU A 864 -6.69 20.76 11.02
C LEU A 864 -7.78 20.66 9.96
N ALA A 865 -8.54 21.75 9.72
CA ALA A 865 -9.58 21.77 8.70
C ALA A 865 -9.03 21.58 7.27
N GLN A 866 -7.76 21.92 7.02
CA GLN A 866 -7.11 21.74 5.73
C GLN A 866 -6.40 20.38 5.56
N GLU A 867 -6.33 19.56 6.61
CA GLU A 867 -5.69 18.24 6.49
C GLU A 867 -6.50 17.33 5.56
N PRO A 868 -5.90 16.80 4.47
CA PRO A 868 -6.62 15.95 3.52
C PRO A 868 -7.20 14.70 4.18
N SER A 869 -6.49 14.12 5.16
CA SER A 869 -6.96 12.95 5.91
C SER A 869 -8.17 13.24 6.81
N ILE A 870 -8.45 14.50 7.15
CA ILE A 870 -9.65 14.94 7.88
C ILE A 870 -10.80 15.23 6.91
N ARG A 871 -10.54 16.02 5.86
CA ARG A 871 -11.57 16.40 4.87
C ARG A 871 -12.11 15.20 4.11
N GLY A 872 -11.23 14.27 3.72
CA GLY A 872 -11.61 13.28 2.73
C GLY A 872 -12.14 13.96 1.46
N ASN A 873 -13.17 13.39 0.84
CA ASN A 873 -13.79 13.93 -0.38
C ASN A 873 -14.69 15.18 -0.16
N LYS A 874 -14.48 15.98 0.90
CA LYS A 874 -15.36 17.11 1.30
C LYS A 874 -14.78 18.50 1.04
#